data_AF-A0A559U3D4-F1
#
_entry.id   AF-A0A559U3D4-F1
#
_cell.length_a   1.000
_cell.length_b   1.000
_cell.length_c   1.000
_cell.angle_alpha   90.00
_cell.angle_beta   90.00
_cell.angle_gamma   90.00
#
_symmetry.space_group_name_H-M   'P 1'
#
loop_
_entity.id
_entity.type
_entity.pdbx_description
1 polymer ?
#
loop_
_entity_poly.entity_id
_entity_poly.type
_entity_poly.pdbx_seq_one_letter_code
_entity_poly.pdbx_strand_id
1 'polypeptide(L)'
;MQADQTRRFRGKNKAPKWTKPDDGTVSVMVLPLAVTDPADLDRLEKLFGSMWSIKRAVQRDARAKVDAYWAAKHERDHDGAKAVRQRLGLSREALERCAYRHLEDAGHLKHHATKALVMHMADEVWNGVSRHLFADNSGRRLGRPKVGRWHDFTRIPGRARSHTTANKWETFRLVGTLQGHALAYASGGRYELMQPHRMPKPTAPTGRVPTGKLTVSAKPVTRKATWWDHTGPLAVVFAGGSNSSRGDLVLPVRVPQGPKQYARVEYFLSDPGCWHKVDLVRRRKASAPGGWSYEAHLMILGPGYVSPTVREMRRTAAELDRIGGVDGNVSNLSIVSFPASLDPADGCPKSSEVVLTEEERVRLEKEANKRRGRARALERSRRATNAAQYGLSKRQVKRAERRAAKGLKPKTVTVPGGARDARSNGVPKQAFRRDRLSNGYQELRARQTEAAATAAEYRRHRARAVARDIIAVHGPHLTVEDCDIRTWYRLWGKRLSQTTPGMLICALEIECKAAGGRLVRASTWSTALSQHCLCGERVTKSLRDREHKCIACGLIGKRDLVSAALAAFVDLTDPDDPSTARLDSARSRHAQIIFSEGLEEALRESTTPCQSAPRGAGRVAVPRQRGTSAHRTVGKRLRATPDETRPVRDHTGKPGYRPACGPQLTFW
;
A
#
# COMPACT_ATOMS: atom_id res chain seq x y z
N MET A 1 36.91 43.08 14.36
CA MET A 1 35.44 43.10 14.51
C MET A 1 34.81 43.12 13.13
N GLN A 2 34.38 41.96 12.61
CA GLN A 2 33.59 41.89 11.38
C GLN A 2 32.13 41.66 11.78
N ALA A 3 31.28 42.63 11.45
CA ALA A 3 29.87 42.62 11.78
C ALA A 3 29.16 41.43 11.13
N ASP A 4 28.50 40.64 11.98
CA ASP A 4 27.64 39.51 11.62
C ASP A 4 26.47 40.03 10.78
N GLN A 5 26.53 39.81 9.45
CA GLN A 5 25.43 40.13 8.55
C GLN A 5 24.24 39.24 8.90
N THR A 6 23.35 39.77 9.73
CA THR A 6 22.04 39.21 10.06
C THR A 6 21.30 38.86 8.76
N ARG A 7 21.18 37.55 8.50
CA ARG A 7 20.48 37.01 7.33
C ARG A 7 19.05 37.52 7.32
N ARG A 8 18.64 38.23 6.26
CA ARG A 8 17.24 38.65 6.02
C ARG A 8 16.34 37.41 5.96
N PHE A 9 15.57 37.17 7.02
CA PHE A 9 14.47 36.21 7.01
C PHE A 9 13.24 36.84 6.39
N ARG A 10 12.49 36.03 5.62
CA ARG A 10 11.26 36.46 4.95
C ARG A 10 10.24 36.87 6.01
N GLY A 11 9.84 38.15 6.02
CA GLY A 11 8.81 38.68 6.93
C GLY A 11 7.47 37.96 6.78
N LYS A 12 6.59 38.13 7.78
CA LYS A 12 5.24 37.54 7.77
C LYS A 12 4.53 37.91 6.47
N ASN A 13 4.07 36.90 5.72
CA ASN A 13 3.36 37.09 4.47
C ASN A 13 2.03 37.80 4.78
N LYS A 14 1.84 39.02 4.27
CA LYS A 14 0.65 39.85 4.53
C LYS A 14 -0.60 39.41 3.74
N ALA A 15 -0.45 38.51 2.77
CA ALA A 15 -1.57 37.96 1.99
C ALA A 15 -2.25 36.80 2.73
N PRO A 16 -3.57 36.60 2.54
CA PRO A 16 -4.29 35.46 3.11
C PRO A 16 -3.61 34.16 2.69
N LYS A 17 -3.52 33.21 3.63
CA LYS A 17 -2.89 31.92 3.39
C LYS A 17 -3.74 31.14 2.38
N TRP A 18 -3.15 30.79 1.24
CA TRP A 18 -3.83 29.94 0.26
C TRP A 18 -4.36 28.65 0.91
N THR A 19 -5.65 28.41 0.74
CA THR A 19 -6.36 27.20 1.15
C THR A 19 -6.57 26.30 -0.04
N LYS A 20 -6.61 24.99 0.19
CA LYS A 20 -6.91 24.05 -0.89
C LYS A 20 -8.40 24.17 -1.26
N PRO A 21 -8.74 24.07 -2.55
CA PRO A 21 -10.13 23.96 -2.99
C PRO A 21 -10.75 22.62 -2.56
N ASP A 22 -12.08 22.50 -2.67
CA ASP A 22 -12.87 21.27 -2.49
C ASP A 22 -12.60 20.52 -1.18
N ASP A 23 -12.67 21.25 -0.05
CA ASP A 23 -12.38 20.75 1.30
C ASP A 23 -10.97 20.13 1.48
N GLY A 24 -10.06 20.43 0.56
CA GLY A 24 -8.71 19.87 0.55
C GLY A 24 -8.60 18.47 -0.03
N THR A 25 -9.59 18.04 -0.81
CA THR A 25 -9.56 16.79 -1.56
C THR A 25 -8.36 16.76 -2.51
N VAL A 26 -7.58 15.68 -2.43
CA VAL A 26 -6.42 15.47 -3.30
C VAL A 26 -6.39 14.04 -3.81
N SER A 27 -5.91 13.89 -5.03
CA SER A 27 -5.69 12.60 -5.69
C SER A 27 -4.24 12.48 -6.13
N VAL A 28 -3.78 11.25 -6.39
CA VAL A 28 -2.40 10.98 -6.84
C VAL A 28 -2.42 10.10 -8.07
N MET A 29 -1.81 10.60 -9.15
CA MET A 29 -1.49 9.82 -10.34
C MET A 29 -0.04 9.35 -10.28
N VAL A 30 0.19 8.05 -10.51
CA VAL A 30 1.53 7.48 -10.62
C VAL A 30 1.96 7.51 -12.07
N LEU A 31 3.01 8.27 -12.37
CA LEU A 31 3.61 8.43 -13.68
C LEU A 31 4.95 7.69 -13.74
N PRO A 32 5.07 6.58 -14.49
CA PRO A 32 6.34 5.91 -14.70
C PRO A 32 7.34 6.83 -15.42
N LEU A 33 8.60 6.85 -14.97
CA LEU A 33 9.67 7.61 -15.61
C LEU A 33 10.54 6.69 -16.45
N ALA A 34 10.73 7.03 -17.72
CA ALA A 34 11.52 6.27 -18.67
C ALA A 34 13.00 6.69 -18.61
N VAL A 35 13.65 6.37 -17.49
CA VAL A 35 15.07 6.68 -17.29
C VAL A 35 15.93 5.54 -17.80
N THR A 36 16.51 5.73 -18.98
CA THR A 36 17.37 4.72 -19.63
C THR A 36 18.81 5.20 -19.82
N ASP A 37 19.06 6.51 -19.72
CA ASP A 37 20.40 7.08 -19.86
C ASP A 37 21.25 6.79 -18.60
N PRO A 38 22.41 6.12 -18.71
CA PRO A 38 23.31 5.89 -17.59
C PRO A 38 23.71 7.17 -16.83
N ALA A 39 23.87 8.31 -17.53
CA ALA A 39 24.25 9.56 -16.89
C ALA A 39 23.12 10.12 -16.01
N ASP A 40 21.86 10.00 -16.44
CA ASP A 40 20.71 10.41 -15.64
C ASP A 40 20.43 9.44 -14.48
N LEU A 41 20.71 8.14 -14.67
CA LEU A 41 20.65 7.14 -13.59
C LEU A 41 21.66 7.44 -12.48
N ASP A 42 22.91 7.77 -12.83
CA ASP A 42 23.94 8.22 -11.87
C ASP A 42 23.48 9.47 -11.11
N ARG A 43 22.91 10.46 -11.82
CA ARG A 43 22.39 11.68 -11.20
C ARG A 43 21.25 11.39 -10.22
N LEU A 44 20.34 10.49 -10.57
CA LEU A 44 19.26 10.06 -9.68
C LEU A 44 19.79 9.32 -8.46
N GLU A 45 20.75 8.41 -8.64
CA GLU A 45 21.35 7.69 -7.53
C GLU A 45 22.04 8.64 -6.55
N LYS A 46 22.80 9.62 -7.05
CA LYS A 46 23.42 10.69 -6.25
C LYS A 46 22.41 11.58 -5.56
N LEU A 47 21.31 11.94 -6.23
CA LEU A 47 20.19 12.69 -5.62
C LEU A 47 19.57 11.91 -4.47
N PHE A 48 19.18 10.64 -4.68
CA PHE A 48 18.64 9.80 -3.62
C PHE A 48 19.65 9.61 -2.49
N GLY A 49 20.92 9.39 -2.80
CA GLY A 49 22.01 9.21 -1.84
C GLY A 49 22.16 10.44 -0.94
N SER A 50 22.19 11.62 -1.56
CA SER A 50 22.28 12.90 -0.86
C SER A 50 21.08 13.13 0.05
N MET A 51 19.86 12.92 -0.46
CA MET A 51 18.63 13.08 0.33
C MET A 51 18.54 12.07 1.48
N TRP A 52 19.04 10.85 1.29
CA TRP A 52 19.12 9.85 2.36
C TRP A 52 20.11 10.25 3.45
N SER A 53 21.30 10.73 3.09
CA SER A 53 22.30 11.21 4.04
C SER A 53 21.72 12.30 4.94
N ILE A 54 21.05 13.29 4.33
CA ILE A 54 20.34 14.36 5.05
C ILE A 54 19.22 13.79 5.94
N LYS A 55 18.31 12.97 5.38
CA LYS A 55 17.21 12.38 6.16
C LYS A 55 17.73 11.63 7.38
N ARG A 56 18.78 10.82 7.20
CA ARG A 56 19.39 10.02 8.26
C ARG A 56 20.02 10.89 9.35
N ALA A 57 20.68 11.99 8.97
CA ALA A 57 21.23 12.96 9.93
C ALA A 57 20.10 13.62 10.75
N VAL A 58 19.08 14.15 10.08
CA VAL A 58 17.92 14.78 10.74
C VAL A 58 17.17 13.78 11.63
N GLN A 59 17.02 12.52 11.20
CA GLN A 59 16.40 11.47 12.02
C GLN A 59 17.19 11.16 13.30
N ARG A 60 18.52 11.25 13.27
CA ARG A 60 19.37 11.06 14.46
C ARG A 60 19.21 12.24 15.42
N ASP A 61 19.28 13.46 14.89
CA ASP A 61 19.09 14.67 15.71
C ASP A 61 17.70 14.70 16.34
N ALA A 62 16.66 14.39 15.55
CA ALA A 62 15.30 14.29 16.03
C ALA A 62 15.16 13.22 17.13
N ARG A 63 15.79 12.06 16.95
CA ARG A 63 15.77 10.98 17.96
C ARG A 63 16.47 11.41 19.24
N ALA A 64 17.66 11.98 19.16
CA ALA A 64 18.41 12.47 20.32
C ALA A 64 17.60 13.52 21.11
N LYS A 65 16.96 14.46 20.40
CA LYS A 65 16.08 15.46 21.00
C LYS A 65 14.84 14.86 21.66
N VAL A 66 14.21 13.85 21.03
CA VAL A 66 13.07 13.13 21.62
C VAL A 66 13.49 12.36 22.87
N ASP A 67 14.66 11.72 22.85
CA ASP A 67 15.18 11.00 24.02
C ASP A 67 15.46 11.96 25.17
N ALA A 68 16.11 13.10 24.89
CA ALA A 68 16.31 14.17 25.86
C ALA A 68 15.00 14.72 26.40
N TYR A 69 14.00 14.91 25.53
CA TYR A 69 12.68 15.37 25.93
C TYR A 69 12.05 14.43 26.93
N TRP A 70 12.13 13.12 26.73
CA TRP A 70 11.57 12.13 27.64
C TRP A 70 12.39 11.94 28.92
N ALA A 71 13.71 12.07 28.86
CA ALA A 71 14.58 12.05 30.03
C ALA A 71 14.34 13.24 30.97
N ALA A 72 13.98 14.42 30.43
CA ALA A 72 13.70 15.63 31.20
C ALA A 72 12.33 15.61 31.92
N LYS A 73 12.02 14.54 32.66
CA LYS A 73 10.72 14.39 33.36
C LYS A 73 10.47 15.55 34.33
N HIS A 74 11.42 15.79 35.23
CA HIS A 74 11.29 16.83 36.26
C HIS A 74 11.10 18.24 35.65
N GLU A 75 11.87 18.59 34.60
CA GLU A 75 11.68 19.86 33.90
C GLU A 75 10.32 19.97 33.22
N ARG A 76 9.78 18.86 32.66
CA ARG A 76 8.44 18.91 32.06
C ARG A 76 7.35 19.12 33.10
N ASP A 77 7.54 18.61 34.30
CA ASP A 77 6.60 18.75 35.41
C ASP A 77 6.69 20.17 36.02
N HIS A 78 7.89 20.75 36.09
CA HIS A 78 8.14 22.11 36.61
C HIS A 78 7.87 23.24 35.60
N ASP A 79 8.54 23.22 34.44
CA ASP A 79 8.50 24.29 33.42
C ASP A 79 7.40 24.08 32.35
N GLY A 80 6.78 22.90 32.36
CA GLY A 80 5.79 22.48 31.38
C GLY A 80 6.39 21.89 30.10
N ALA A 81 5.66 20.92 29.54
CA ALA A 81 6.07 20.18 28.33
C ALA A 81 6.37 21.07 27.10
N LYS A 82 5.72 22.24 26.98
CA LYS A 82 5.94 23.16 25.86
C LYS A 82 7.30 23.86 25.95
N ALA A 83 7.70 24.32 27.14
CA ALA A 83 8.98 24.99 27.36
C ALA A 83 10.16 24.04 27.08
N VAL A 84 10.09 22.81 27.58
CA VAL A 84 11.11 21.77 27.32
C VAL A 84 11.23 21.47 25.82
N ARG A 85 10.11 21.39 25.08
CA ARG A 85 10.16 21.22 23.61
C ARG A 85 10.85 22.38 22.91
N GLN A 86 10.57 23.62 23.32
CA GLN A 86 11.19 24.81 22.73
C GLN A 86 12.70 24.85 23.00
N ARG A 87 13.12 24.59 24.25
CA ARG A 87 14.52 24.47 24.67
C ARG A 87 15.29 23.44 23.83
N LEU A 88 14.71 22.26 23.61
CA LEU A 88 15.31 21.18 22.83
C LEU A 88 15.22 21.38 21.30
N GLY A 89 14.51 22.42 20.84
CA GLY A 89 14.24 22.62 19.42
C GLY A 89 13.48 21.45 18.79
N LEU A 90 12.47 20.95 19.50
CA LEU A 90 11.48 19.98 19.00
C LEU A 90 10.30 20.74 18.37
N SER A 91 10.56 21.34 17.22
CA SER A 91 9.54 21.91 16.33
C SER A 91 9.87 21.58 14.88
N ARG A 92 8.88 21.74 14.00
CA ARG A 92 9.07 21.62 12.55
C ARG A 92 10.20 22.55 12.07
N GLU A 93 10.12 23.82 12.42
CA GLU A 93 11.06 24.86 11.99
C GLU A 93 12.48 24.60 12.52
N ALA A 94 12.61 24.03 13.72
CA ALA A 94 13.91 23.66 14.28
C ALA A 94 14.54 22.46 13.57
N LEU A 95 13.75 21.47 13.14
CA LEU A 95 14.24 20.36 12.33
C LEU A 95 14.60 20.80 10.90
N GLU A 96 13.84 21.71 10.30
CA GLU A 96 14.17 22.32 9.01
C GLU A 96 15.52 23.07 9.08
N ARG A 97 15.74 23.88 10.13
CA ARG A 97 17.04 24.55 10.36
C ARG A 97 18.19 23.56 10.56
N CYS A 98 17.95 22.47 11.29
CA CYS A 98 18.91 21.38 11.45
C CYS A 98 19.29 20.77 10.09
N ALA A 99 18.29 20.48 9.25
CA ALA A 99 18.51 19.93 7.92
C ALA A 99 19.31 20.88 7.01
N TYR A 100 19.06 22.20 7.11
CA TYR A 100 19.88 23.20 6.44
C TYR A 100 21.33 23.20 6.88
N ARG A 101 21.61 23.16 8.19
CA ARG A 101 23.00 23.06 8.66
C ARG A 101 23.68 21.83 8.08
N HIS A 102 23.03 20.66 8.15
CA HIS A 102 23.56 19.44 7.53
C HIS A 102 23.89 19.59 6.03
N LEU A 103 23.07 20.33 5.27
CA LEU A 103 23.35 20.60 3.86
C LEU A 103 24.49 21.63 3.66
N GLU A 104 24.58 22.65 4.51
CA GLU A 104 25.65 23.64 4.45
C GLU A 104 27.01 23.02 4.80
N ASP A 105 27.06 22.25 5.88
CA ASP A 105 28.25 21.53 6.35
C ASP A 105 28.68 20.45 5.35
N ALA A 106 27.72 19.79 4.70
CA ALA A 106 27.98 18.82 3.63
C ALA A 106 27.86 19.48 2.24
N GLY A 107 28.70 20.50 1.98
CA GLY A 107 28.64 21.30 0.76
C GLY A 107 28.63 20.50 -0.56
N HIS A 108 29.29 19.33 -0.60
CA HIS A 108 29.26 18.42 -1.76
C HIS A 108 27.86 17.91 -2.12
N LEU A 109 26.93 17.82 -1.15
CA LEU A 109 25.54 17.41 -1.41
C LEU A 109 24.76 18.48 -2.19
N LYS A 110 25.19 19.74 -2.17
CA LYS A 110 24.58 20.85 -2.93
C LYS A 110 24.74 20.69 -4.44
N HIS A 111 25.57 19.77 -4.93
CA HIS A 111 25.59 19.41 -6.35
C HIS A 111 24.38 18.57 -6.77
N HIS A 112 23.66 17.98 -5.81
CA HIS A 112 22.59 17.02 -6.08
C HIS A 112 21.26 17.41 -5.45
N ALA A 113 21.26 18.04 -4.27
CA ALA A 113 20.07 18.43 -3.53
C ALA A 113 19.91 19.95 -3.45
N THR A 114 18.67 20.41 -3.33
CA THR A 114 18.35 21.83 -3.08
C THR A 114 17.91 22.03 -1.63
N LYS A 115 18.00 23.28 -1.16
CA LYS A 115 17.46 23.70 0.14
C LYS A 115 15.99 23.31 0.31
N ALA A 116 15.16 23.54 -0.72
CA ALA A 116 13.74 23.17 -0.68
C ALA A 116 13.53 21.67 -0.42
N LEU A 117 14.24 20.79 -1.14
CA LEU A 117 14.14 19.33 -0.92
C LEU A 117 14.53 18.93 0.51
N VAL A 118 15.59 19.54 1.04
CA VAL A 118 16.09 19.27 2.39
C VAL A 118 15.08 19.68 3.47
N MET A 119 14.39 20.81 3.32
CA MET A 119 13.31 21.20 4.24
C MET A 119 12.16 20.19 4.23
N HIS A 120 11.69 19.79 3.04
CA HIS A 120 10.58 18.83 2.94
C HIS A 120 10.93 17.46 3.50
N MET A 121 12.21 17.09 3.40
CA MET A 121 12.69 15.90 4.08
C MET A 121 12.61 16.03 5.61
N ALA A 122 12.97 17.21 6.15
CA ALA A 122 12.87 17.49 7.57
C ALA A 122 11.42 17.50 8.07
N ASP A 123 10.49 18.06 7.29
CA ASP A 123 9.05 18.02 7.58
C ASP A 123 8.51 16.57 7.62
N GLU A 124 8.97 15.70 6.71
CA GLU A 124 8.65 14.27 6.77
C GLU A 124 9.13 13.62 8.08
N VAL A 125 10.33 13.99 8.56
CA VAL A 125 10.85 13.51 9.86
C VAL A 125 10.03 14.08 11.01
N TRP A 126 9.69 15.37 10.97
CA TRP A 126 8.85 16.02 11.96
C TRP A 126 7.48 15.35 12.10
N ASN A 127 6.85 14.95 11.00
CA ASN A 127 5.57 14.24 11.05
C ASN A 127 5.64 12.95 11.88
N GLY A 128 6.76 12.22 11.82
CA GLY A 128 7.00 11.05 12.67
C GLY A 128 7.23 11.41 14.14
N VAL A 129 7.94 12.51 14.41
CA VAL A 129 8.18 13.03 15.76
C VAL A 129 6.88 13.53 16.39
N SER A 130 6.09 14.30 15.65
CA SER A 130 4.81 14.86 16.09
C SER A 130 3.86 13.76 16.56
N ARG A 131 3.68 12.69 15.77
CA ARG A 131 2.83 11.54 16.15
C ARG A 131 3.34 10.77 17.35
N HIS A 132 4.61 10.90 17.70
CA HIS A 132 5.18 10.30 18.90
C HIS A 132 4.98 11.19 20.13
N LEU A 133 5.13 12.50 19.96
CA LEU A 133 4.97 13.48 21.05
C LEU A 133 3.51 13.70 21.42
N PHE A 134 2.60 13.69 20.44
CA PHE A 134 1.19 13.99 20.60
C PHE A 134 0.34 12.74 20.35
N ALA A 135 -0.67 12.54 21.19
CA ALA A 135 -1.65 11.49 20.98
C ALA A 135 -2.55 11.83 19.78
N ASP A 136 -3.03 10.80 19.09
CA ASP A 136 -4.15 10.92 18.18
C ASP A 136 -5.48 11.07 18.94
N ASN A 137 -6.58 11.21 18.20
CA ASN A 137 -7.92 11.37 18.78
C ASN A 137 -8.35 10.17 19.65
N SER A 138 -7.66 9.02 19.54
CA SER A 138 -7.88 7.84 20.39
C SER A 138 -6.98 7.81 21.64
N GLY A 139 -6.25 8.89 21.92
CA GLY A 139 -5.30 8.96 23.03
C GLY A 139 -3.99 8.20 22.77
N ARG A 140 -3.80 7.62 21.58
CA ARG A 140 -2.66 6.74 21.28
C ARG A 140 -1.52 7.52 20.62
N ARG A 141 -0.29 7.19 21.00
CA ARG A 141 0.94 7.77 20.42
C ARG A 141 1.66 6.76 19.55
N LEU A 142 2.34 7.26 18.53
CA LEU A 142 3.27 6.44 17.75
C LEU A 142 4.50 6.10 18.62
N GLY A 143 5.06 4.91 18.41
CA GLY A 143 6.32 4.52 19.07
C GLY A 143 7.48 5.46 18.71
N ARG A 144 8.53 5.40 19.53
CA ARG A 144 9.76 6.19 19.40
C ARG A 144 10.27 6.26 17.94
N PRO A 145 10.61 7.45 17.41
CA PRO A 145 11.10 7.62 16.05
C PRO A 145 12.32 6.74 15.75
N LYS A 146 12.30 6.08 14.59
CA LYS A 146 13.36 5.17 14.14
C LYS A 146 14.16 5.79 12.99
N VAL A 147 15.47 5.56 13.00
CA VAL A 147 16.33 5.86 11.86
C VAL A 147 16.14 4.76 10.81
N GLY A 148 15.81 5.14 9.59
CA GLY A 148 15.52 4.20 8.49
C GLY A 148 16.77 3.46 7.99
N ARG A 149 16.61 2.74 6.87
CA ARG A 149 17.74 2.17 6.11
C ARG A 149 17.72 2.73 4.69
N TRP A 150 18.88 2.79 4.05
CA TRP A 150 19.03 3.23 2.66
C TRP A 150 18.06 2.55 1.69
N HIS A 151 17.92 1.23 1.81
CA HIS A 151 17.07 0.45 0.90
C HIS A 151 15.57 0.66 1.15
N ASP A 152 15.19 1.15 2.33
CA ASP A 152 13.79 1.48 2.66
C ASP A 152 13.46 2.93 2.28
N PHE A 153 14.47 3.74 1.94
CA PHE A 153 14.31 5.09 1.45
C PHE A 153 13.94 5.08 -0.04
N THR A 154 12.66 5.26 -0.32
CA THR A 154 12.08 5.11 -1.68
C THR A 154 11.42 6.36 -2.23
N ARG A 155 11.27 7.42 -1.43
CA ARG A 155 10.56 8.64 -1.83
C ARG A 155 11.32 9.89 -1.41
N ILE A 156 11.42 10.84 -2.33
CA ILE A 156 11.84 12.21 -2.07
C ILE A 156 10.58 13.09 -2.22
N PRO A 157 10.09 13.68 -1.12
CA PRO A 157 8.93 14.55 -1.20
C PRO A 157 9.28 15.83 -1.97
N GLY A 158 8.49 16.14 -2.99
CA GLY A 158 8.58 17.44 -3.66
C GLY A 158 7.89 18.54 -2.86
N ARG A 159 8.12 19.77 -3.27
CA ARG A 159 7.36 20.93 -2.82
C ARG A 159 6.10 21.09 -3.65
N ALA A 160 5.04 21.55 -2.99
CA ALA A 160 3.87 22.05 -3.69
C ALA A 160 4.23 23.24 -4.59
N ARG A 161 3.59 23.33 -5.76
CA ARG A 161 3.64 24.53 -6.57
C ARG A 161 3.10 25.72 -5.79
N SER A 162 3.64 26.89 -6.08
CA SER A 162 3.02 28.11 -5.59
C SER A 162 1.71 28.35 -6.33
N HIS A 163 0.66 28.63 -5.57
CA HIS A 163 -0.62 29.10 -6.11
C HIS A 163 -0.78 30.63 -5.97
N THR A 164 0.18 31.29 -5.32
CA THR A 164 0.24 32.75 -5.20
C THR A 164 1.25 33.39 -6.15
N THR A 165 2.13 32.59 -6.76
CA THR A 165 3.10 33.02 -7.76
C THR A 165 2.98 32.10 -8.96
N ALA A 166 2.56 32.65 -10.09
CA ALA A 166 2.47 31.91 -11.35
C ALA A 166 3.84 31.27 -11.70
N ASN A 167 3.78 30.09 -12.31
CA ASN A 167 4.97 29.42 -12.86
C ASN A 167 6.10 29.17 -11.83
N LYS A 168 5.72 28.91 -10.57
CA LYS A 168 6.68 28.65 -9.51
C LYS A 168 6.53 27.26 -8.91
N TRP A 169 7.44 26.38 -9.32
CA TRP A 169 7.69 25.07 -8.72
C TRP A 169 9.14 25.04 -8.22
N GLU A 170 9.35 24.75 -6.93
CA GLU A 170 10.68 24.85 -6.31
C GLU A 170 11.49 23.55 -6.36
N THR A 171 10.89 22.44 -6.82
CA THR A 171 11.54 21.11 -6.80
C THR A 171 11.29 20.36 -8.12
N PHE A 172 10.60 19.22 -8.10
CA PHE A 172 10.23 18.45 -9.29
C PHE A 172 9.02 19.09 -9.95
N ARG A 173 9.10 19.44 -11.23
CA ARG A 173 7.97 19.95 -12.02
C ARG A 173 7.59 18.99 -13.12
N LEU A 174 6.30 18.81 -13.35
CA LEU A 174 5.80 18.20 -14.58
C LEU A 174 5.67 19.30 -15.65
N VAL A 175 6.22 19.05 -16.84
CA VAL A 175 6.21 19.98 -18.00
C VAL A 175 5.70 19.24 -19.22
N GLY A 176 5.29 19.98 -20.26
CA GLY A 176 4.69 19.41 -21.47
C GLY A 176 3.17 19.36 -21.36
N THR A 177 2.53 18.88 -22.43
CA THR A 177 1.07 18.71 -22.48
C THR A 177 0.71 17.29 -22.88
N LEU A 178 -0.49 16.83 -22.52
CA LEU A 178 -0.98 15.54 -23.00
C LEU A 178 -1.10 15.52 -24.53
N GLN A 179 -1.56 16.62 -25.13
CA GLN A 179 -1.64 16.77 -26.58
C GLN A 179 -0.26 16.68 -27.25
N GLY A 180 0.73 17.43 -26.76
CA GLY A 180 2.09 17.37 -27.28
C GLY A 180 2.75 16.01 -27.06
N HIS A 181 2.39 15.31 -25.98
CA HIS A 181 2.81 13.92 -25.76
C HIS A 181 2.17 12.96 -26.76
N ALA A 182 0.88 13.12 -27.06
CA ALA A 182 0.19 12.33 -28.07
C ALA A 182 0.78 12.58 -29.46
N LEU A 183 0.97 13.84 -29.86
CA LEU A 183 1.56 14.20 -31.15
C LEU A 183 2.98 13.64 -31.32
N ALA A 184 3.80 13.67 -30.27
CA ALA A 184 5.17 13.14 -30.31
C ALA A 184 5.25 11.62 -30.46
N TYR A 185 4.20 10.89 -30.09
CA TYR A 185 4.20 9.42 -30.01
C TYR A 185 2.97 8.78 -30.70
N ALA A 186 2.27 9.49 -31.57
CA ALA A 186 1.18 8.95 -32.37
C ALA A 186 1.72 8.31 -33.65
N SER A 187 1.18 7.15 -34.03
CA SER A 187 1.53 6.48 -35.29
C SER A 187 0.56 6.88 -36.41
N GLY A 188 0.79 8.00 -37.09
CA GLY A 188 0.22 8.30 -38.43
C GLY A 188 -1.31 8.18 -38.64
N GLY A 189 -2.10 7.98 -37.58
CA GLY A 189 -3.51 7.61 -37.62
C GLY A 189 -4.04 7.44 -36.20
N ARG A 190 -5.24 7.96 -35.94
CA ARG A 190 -5.72 8.34 -34.61
C ARG A 190 -5.82 7.18 -33.60
N TYR A 191 -5.47 7.50 -32.34
CA TYR A 191 -5.83 6.84 -31.07
C TYR A 191 -4.92 5.76 -30.47
N GLU A 192 -3.84 5.30 -31.11
CA GLU A 192 -2.88 4.41 -30.42
C GLU A 192 -1.54 5.12 -30.14
N LEU A 193 -1.29 5.42 -28.85
CA LEU A 193 0.01 5.91 -28.38
C LEU A 193 1.06 4.83 -28.60
N MET A 194 2.09 5.11 -29.40
CA MET A 194 3.26 4.23 -29.60
C MET A 194 4.49 4.82 -28.90
N GLN A 195 4.61 4.55 -27.60
CA GLN A 195 5.73 5.06 -26.80
C GLN A 195 6.96 4.14 -26.91
N PRO A 196 8.07 4.59 -27.51
CA PRO A 196 9.25 3.74 -27.72
C PRO A 196 9.82 3.20 -26.40
N HIS A 197 10.59 2.10 -26.47
CA HIS A 197 11.21 1.52 -25.29
C HIS A 197 12.14 2.53 -24.59
N ARG A 198 12.96 3.23 -25.39
CA ARG A 198 13.76 4.38 -24.98
C ARG A 198 13.03 5.65 -25.37
N MET A 199 12.52 6.37 -24.38
CA MET A 199 11.82 7.63 -24.62
C MET A 199 12.85 8.72 -24.96
N PRO A 200 12.68 9.46 -26.07
CA PRO A 200 13.49 10.65 -26.35
C PRO A 200 13.41 11.64 -25.19
N LYS A 201 14.54 12.26 -24.86
CA LYS A 201 14.61 13.30 -23.83
C LYS A 201 14.13 14.61 -24.44
N PRO A 202 13.07 15.24 -23.92
CA PRO A 202 12.65 16.55 -24.42
C PRO A 202 13.76 17.58 -24.17
N THR A 203 13.90 18.53 -25.09
CA THR A 203 14.82 19.66 -24.97
C THR A 203 14.08 20.85 -24.37
N ALA A 204 14.80 21.71 -23.65
CA ALA A 204 14.24 22.96 -23.17
C ALA A 204 13.90 23.86 -24.38
N PRO A 205 12.74 24.55 -24.37
CA PRO A 205 12.37 25.42 -25.48
C PRO A 205 13.38 26.57 -25.62
N THR A 206 13.72 26.89 -26.86
CA THR A 206 14.63 27.97 -27.24
C THR A 206 13.83 29.18 -27.74
N GLY A 207 14.49 30.33 -27.85
CA GLY A 207 13.87 31.57 -28.36
C GLY A 207 13.24 32.46 -27.29
N ARG A 208 12.38 33.37 -27.74
CA ARG A 208 11.72 34.39 -26.93
C ARG A 208 10.20 34.26 -27.04
N VAL A 209 9.53 34.38 -25.90
CA VAL A 209 8.07 34.31 -25.77
C VAL A 209 7.53 35.67 -25.31
N PRO A 210 6.40 36.15 -25.87
CA PRO A 210 5.73 37.36 -25.39
C PRO A 210 5.30 37.23 -23.92
N THR A 211 5.39 38.32 -23.17
CA THR A 211 4.98 38.39 -21.76
C THR A 211 3.55 38.88 -21.57
N GLY A 212 2.86 39.24 -22.66
CA GLY A 212 1.55 39.89 -22.63
C GLY A 212 1.59 41.37 -22.22
N LYS A 213 2.77 41.92 -21.94
CA LYS A 213 2.96 43.36 -21.66
C LYS A 213 3.47 44.07 -22.91
N LEU A 214 3.06 45.32 -23.09
CA LEU A 214 3.59 46.21 -24.12
C LEU A 214 4.64 47.15 -23.51
N THR A 215 5.64 47.53 -24.29
CA THR A 215 6.54 48.64 -23.96
C THR A 215 5.80 49.97 -24.09
N VAL A 216 6.42 51.05 -23.59
CA VAL A 216 5.93 52.42 -23.77
C VAL A 216 5.74 52.77 -25.26
N SER A 217 6.52 52.15 -26.14
CA SER A 217 6.42 52.23 -27.61
C SER A 217 5.46 51.22 -28.26
N ALA A 218 4.53 50.65 -27.49
CA ALA A 218 3.54 49.64 -27.94
C ALA A 218 4.14 48.34 -28.53
N LYS A 219 5.41 48.01 -28.28
CA LYS A 219 6.02 46.75 -28.72
C LYS A 219 5.82 45.64 -27.68
N PRO A 220 5.60 44.37 -28.08
CA PRO A 220 5.47 43.28 -27.12
C PRO A 220 6.77 43.05 -26.34
N VAL A 221 6.68 43.12 -25.01
CA VAL A 221 7.78 42.74 -24.13
C VAL A 221 7.95 41.22 -24.20
N THR A 222 9.15 40.76 -24.55
CA THR A 222 9.48 39.35 -24.67
C THR A 222 10.42 38.89 -23.56
N ARG A 223 10.30 37.62 -23.14
CA ARG A 223 11.22 36.94 -22.22
C ARG A 223 11.81 35.69 -22.87
N LYS A 224 12.93 35.20 -22.34
CA LYS A 224 13.49 33.90 -22.77
C LYS A 224 12.47 32.79 -22.51
N ALA A 225 12.34 31.86 -23.46
CA ALA A 225 11.55 30.65 -23.27
C ALA A 225 12.14 29.80 -22.14
N THR A 226 11.25 29.17 -21.38
CA THR A 226 11.57 28.32 -20.24
C THR A 226 10.75 27.05 -20.34
N TRP A 227 11.00 26.08 -19.47
CA TRP A 227 10.17 24.88 -19.39
C TRP A 227 8.67 25.10 -19.14
N TRP A 228 8.25 26.30 -18.73
CA TRP A 228 6.82 26.68 -18.65
C TRP A 228 6.17 26.82 -20.03
N ASP A 229 6.98 27.09 -21.05
CA ASP A 229 6.57 27.28 -22.44
C ASP A 229 6.69 25.96 -23.24
N HIS A 230 7.12 24.87 -22.60
CA HIS A 230 7.26 23.57 -23.24
C HIS A 230 5.88 22.92 -23.43
N THR A 231 5.41 22.87 -24.68
CA THR A 231 4.12 22.27 -25.06
C THR A 231 4.26 20.83 -25.57
N GLY A 232 5.48 20.32 -25.73
CA GLY A 232 5.76 19.00 -26.28
C GLY A 232 5.52 17.83 -25.29
N PRO A 233 6.24 16.70 -25.45
CA PRO A 233 6.00 15.51 -24.65
C PRO A 233 6.27 15.72 -23.16
N LEU A 234 5.41 15.11 -22.34
CA LEU A 234 5.49 15.17 -20.88
C LEU A 234 6.83 14.68 -20.32
N ALA A 235 7.41 15.47 -19.42
CA ALA A 235 8.62 15.12 -18.66
C ALA A 235 8.58 15.71 -17.24
N VAL A 236 9.28 15.06 -16.32
CA VAL A 236 9.58 15.63 -15.01
C VAL A 236 10.94 16.29 -15.05
N VAL A 237 11.01 17.57 -14.70
CA VAL A 237 12.24 18.36 -14.71
C VAL A 237 12.62 18.74 -13.29
N PHE A 238 13.91 18.63 -12.99
CA PHE A 238 14.53 19.11 -11.77
C PHE A 238 15.76 19.93 -12.12
N ALA A 239 15.85 21.17 -11.63
CA ALA A 239 16.93 22.10 -11.97
C ALA A 239 18.33 21.67 -11.47
N GLY A 240 18.42 20.59 -10.70
CA GLY A 240 19.66 20.14 -10.08
C GLY A 240 19.92 20.81 -8.74
N GLY A 241 21.02 20.42 -8.09
CA GLY A 241 21.46 21.07 -6.86
C GLY A 241 21.98 22.50 -7.12
N SER A 242 22.01 23.35 -6.09
CA SER A 242 22.40 24.77 -6.24
C SER A 242 23.82 24.97 -6.78
N ASN A 243 24.70 23.98 -6.61
CA ASN A 243 26.09 24.03 -7.06
C ASN A 243 26.32 23.15 -8.31
N SER A 244 25.25 22.68 -8.96
CA SER A 244 25.36 21.83 -10.15
C SER A 244 25.60 22.65 -11.41
N SER A 245 26.67 22.34 -12.15
CA SER A 245 26.89 22.83 -13.52
C SER A 245 26.28 21.92 -14.60
N ARG A 246 25.73 20.76 -14.23
CA ARG A 246 25.25 19.71 -15.16
C ARG A 246 23.87 19.98 -15.79
N GLY A 247 23.36 21.21 -15.69
CA GLY A 247 22.04 21.63 -16.17
C GLY A 247 20.86 20.87 -15.54
N ASP A 248 19.68 20.99 -16.15
CA ASP A 248 18.46 20.34 -15.68
C ASP A 248 18.52 18.81 -15.81
N LEU A 249 17.99 18.09 -14.82
CA LEU A 249 17.67 16.68 -14.90
C LEU A 249 16.27 16.54 -15.49
N VAL A 250 16.18 16.05 -16.73
CA VAL A 250 14.91 15.86 -17.46
C VAL A 250 14.61 14.37 -17.53
N LEU A 251 13.46 13.97 -17.00
CA LEU A 251 13.03 12.58 -16.84
C LEU A 251 11.77 12.37 -17.69
N PRO A 252 11.86 11.75 -18.88
CA PRO A 252 10.71 11.52 -19.74
C PRO A 252 9.64 10.70 -19.03
N VAL A 253 8.37 11.12 -19.14
CA VAL A 253 7.23 10.40 -18.58
C VAL A 253 6.75 9.36 -19.58
N ARG A 254 6.47 8.14 -19.09
CA ARG A 254 5.71 7.16 -19.86
C ARG A 254 4.24 7.23 -19.43
N VAL A 255 3.36 7.50 -20.37
CA VAL A 255 1.92 7.57 -20.11
C VAL A 255 1.38 6.14 -19.98
N PRO A 256 0.61 5.81 -18.94
CA PRO A 256 -0.01 4.49 -18.82
C PRO A 256 -0.90 4.17 -20.03
N GLN A 257 -0.66 3.03 -20.67
CA GLN A 257 -1.43 2.55 -21.82
C GLN A 257 -2.33 1.36 -21.44
N GLY A 258 -3.41 1.18 -22.20
CA GLY A 258 -4.32 0.04 -22.10
C GLY A 258 -5.80 0.43 -22.15
N PRO A 259 -6.71 -0.55 -22.29
CA PRO A 259 -8.15 -0.32 -22.34
C PRO A 259 -8.60 0.47 -21.11
N LYS A 260 -9.40 1.53 -21.32
CA LYS A 260 -9.95 2.39 -20.26
C LYS A 260 -8.91 3.17 -19.42
N GLN A 261 -7.61 3.14 -19.76
CA GLN A 261 -6.58 3.96 -19.09
C GLN A 261 -6.54 5.39 -19.64
N TYR A 262 -6.83 5.59 -20.93
CA TYR A 262 -6.69 6.92 -21.55
C TYR A 262 -7.61 7.96 -20.92
N ALA A 263 -8.90 7.65 -20.69
CA ALA A 263 -9.82 8.56 -19.99
C ALA A 263 -9.34 8.94 -18.58
N ARG A 264 -8.66 8.03 -17.88
CA ARG A 264 -8.04 8.33 -16.58
C ARG A 264 -6.82 9.23 -16.72
N VAL A 265 -5.99 9.01 -17.74
CA VAL A 265 -4.83 9.84 -18.06
C VAL A 265 -5.28 11.25 -18.40
N GLU A 266 -6.25 11.37 -19.30
CA GLU A 266 -6.87 12.62 -19.72
C GLU A 266 -7.41 13.39 -18.52
N TYR A 267 -8.21 12.75 -17.66
CA TYR A 267 -8.74 13.38 -16.44
C TYR A 267 -7.67 14.05 -15.56
N PHE A 268 -6.48 13.45 -15.46
CA PHE A 268 -5.42 13.97 -14.59
C PHE A 268 -4.41 14.89 -15.30
N LEU A 269 -4.26 14.76 -16.62
CA LEU A 269 -3.18 15.43 -17.37
C LEU A 269 -3.67 16.47 -18.38
N SER A 270 -4.97 16.60 -18.61
CA SER A 270 -5.54 17.62 -19.50
C SER A 270 -5.46 19.02 -18.92
N ASP A 271 -5.55 19.17 -17.59
CA ASP A 271 -5.48 20.44 -16.89
C ASP A 271 -4.23 20.57 -16.03
N PRO A 272 -3.16 21.26 -16.50
CA PRO A 272 -2.00 21.59 -15.67
C PRO A 272 -2.35 22.46 -14.45
N GLY A 273 -3.47 23.17 -14.50
CA GLY A 273 -4.04 23.98 -13.43
C GLY A 273 -4.41 23.18 -12.18
N CYS A 274 -4.62 21.86 -12.27
CA CYS A 274 -4.89 21.05 -11.08
C CYS A 274 -3.62 20.45 -10.43
N TRP A 275 -2.47 20.49 -11.10
CA TRP A 275 -1.23 19.85 -10.61
C TRP A 275 -0.66 20.54 -9.39
N HIS A 276 -0.56 19.83 -8.26
CA HIS A 276 -0.14 20.43 -7.00
C HIS A 276 1.32 20.19 -6.64
N LYS A 277 1.77 18.94 -6.72
CA LYS A 277 3.07 18.49 -6.18
C LYS A 277 3.51 17.21 -6.89
N VAL A 278 4.80 17.06 -7.12
CA VAL A 278 5.39 15.81 -7.63
C VAL A 278 6.34 15.25 -6.59
N ASP A 279 6.11 14.00 -6.15
CA ASP A 279 7.10 13.25 -5.39
C ASP A 279 7.88 12.32 -6.31
N LEU A 280 9.20 12.31 -6.16
CA LEU A 280 10.06 11.40 -6.88
C LEU A 280 10.19 10.09 -6.09
N VAL A 281 9.77 8.99 -6.69
CA VAL A 281 9.70 7.67 -6.05
C VAL A 281 10.55 6.67 -6.83
N ARG A 282 11.22 5.77 -6.12
CA ARG A 282 11.91 4.60 -6.68
C ARG A 282 11.32 3.32 -6.13
N ARG A 283 11.11 2.33 -7.01
CA ARG A 283 10.67 0.97 -6.64
C ARG A 283 11.75 -0.03 -7.02
N ARG A 284 11.98 -1.03 -6.17
CA ARG A 284 12.92 -2.11 -6.49
C ARG A 284 12.40 -2.87 -7.70
N LYS A 285 13.23 -2.95 -8.75
CA LYS A 285 12.94 -3.71 -9.95
C LYS A 285 14.22 -4.41 -10.37
N ALA A 286 14.23 -5.74 -10.23
CA ALA A 286 15.47 -6.50 -10.42
C ALA A 286 15.96 -6.50 -11.87
N SER A 287 15.08 -6.27 -12.84
CA SER A 287 15.42 -6.16 -14.25
C SER A 287 15.81 -4.73 -14.67
N ALA A 288 15.62 -3.72 -13.83
CA ALA A 288 15.95 -2.35 -14.19
C ALA A 288 17.45 -2.08 -14.02
N PRO A 289 18.06 -1.24 -14.89
CA PRO A 289 19.40 -0.72 -14.66
C PRO A 289 19.53 -0.08 -13.26
N GLY A 290 20.58 -0.42 -12.52
CA GLY A 290 20.75 0.02 -11.12
C GLY A 290 19.80 -0.62 -10.10
N GLY A 291 18.93 -1.56 -10.51
CA GLY A 291 18.02 -2.29 -9.64
C GLY A 291 16.81 -1.48 -9.15
N TRP A 292 16.50 -0.35 -9.80
CA TRP A 292 15.42 0.57 -9.44
C TRP A 292 14.63 1.02 -10.67
N SER A 293 13.31 1.08 -10.56
CA SER A 293 12.45 1.84 -11.48
C SER A 293 11.99 3.13 -10.82
N TYR A 294 11.90 4.21 -11.58
CA TYR A 294 11.55 5.54 -11.07
C TYR A 294 10.14 5.95 -11.50
N GLU A 295 9.48 6.68 -10.62
CA GLU A 295 8.10 7.14 -10.76
C GLU A 295 7.97 8.56 -10.23
N ALA A 296 7.11 9.34 -10.88
CA ALA A 296 6.62 10.60 -10.36
C ALA A 296 5.20 10.39 -9.82
N HIS A 297 5.01 10.62 -8.53
CA HIS A 297 3.69 10.59 -7.90
C HIS A 297 3.16 12.02 -7.94
N LEU A 298 2.36 12.31 -8.96
CA LEU A 298 1.74 13.60 -9.21
C LEU A 298 0.50 13.73 -8.35
N MET A 299 0.56 14.60 -7.35
CA MET A 299 -0.58 15.02 -6.55
C MET A 299 -1.37 16.10 -7.29
N ILE A 300 -2.67 15.92 -7.34
CA ILE A 300 -3.63 16.77 -8.04
C ILE A 300 -4.65 17.29 -7.02
N LEU A 301 -5.04 18.56 -7.16
CA LEU A 301 -6.14 19.15 -6.42
C LEU A 301 -7.46 18.69 -7.04
N GLY A 302 -8.31 18.08 -6.24
CA GLY A 302 -9.58 17.53 -6.70
C GLY A 302 -9.68 16.00 -6.52
N PRO A 303 -10.88 15.46 -6.80
CA PRO A 303 -11.17 14.05 -6.57
C PRO A 303 -10.35 13.12 -7.47
N GLY A 304 -10.38 11.83 -7.14
CA GLY A 304 -9.80 10.80 -8.00
C GLY A 304 -10.71 10.48 -9.19
N TYR A 305 -10.12 10.05 -10.31
CA TYR A 305 -10.87 9.55 -11.45
C TYR A 305 -11.81 8.39 -11.08
N VAL A 306 -13.09 8.51 -11.46
CA VAL A 306 -14.10 7.45 -11.40
C VAL A 306 -14.64 7.21 -12.81
N SER A 307 -14.49 5.99 -13.31
CA SER A 307 -14.98 5.63 -14.65
C SER A 307 -16.51 5.79 -14.75
N PRO A 308 -17.06 6.15 -15.93
CA PRO A 308 -18.50 6.27 -16.14
C PRO A 308 -19.29 5.06 -15.64
N THR A 309 -18.85 3.83 -15.95
CA THR A 309 -19.48 2.59 -15.46
C THR A 309 -19.58 2.48 -13.94
N VAL A 310 -18.58 3.00 -13.21
CA VAL A 310 -18.58 2.96 -11.73
C VAL A 310 -19.45 4.08 -11.17
N ARG A 311 -19.53 5.23 -11.84
CA ARG A 311 -20.47 6.30 -11.47
C ARG A 311 -21.91 5.83 -11.64
N GLU A 312 -22.20 5.21 -12.78
CA GLU A 312 -23.51 4.61 -13.06
C GLU A 312 -23.88 3.58 -12.01
N MET A 313 -23.01 2.60 -11.77
CA MET A 313 -23.25 1.57 -10.76
C MET A 313 -23.52 2.15 -9.38
N ARG A 314 -22.80 3.21 -8.97
CA ARG A 314 -23.05 3.88 -7.68
C ARG A 314 -24.39 4.59 -7.63
N ARG A 315 -24.82 5.21 -8.74
CA ARG A 315 -26.14 5.85 -8.85
C ARG A 315 -27.24 4.81 -8.76
N THR A 316 -27.17 3.74 -9.55
CA THR A 316 -28.13 2.63 -9.48
C THR A 316 -28.15 2.00 -8.09
N ALA A 317 -26.99 1.81 -7.46
CA ALA A 317 -26.91 1.27 -6.11
C ALA A 317 -27.59 2.18 -5.08
N ALA A 318 -27.46 3.50 -5.20
CA ALA A 318 -28.12 4.47 -4.33
C ALA A 318 -29.64 4.44 -4.46
N GLU A 319 -30.16 4.10 -5.65
CA GLU A 319 -31.59 3.99 -5.95
C GLU A 319 -32.22 2.67 -5.48
N LEU A 320 -31.42 1.66 -5.08
CA LEU A 320 -31.94 0.34 -4.70
C LEU A 320 -32.82 0.35 -3.44
N ASP A 321 -32.71 1.39 -2.60
CA ASP A 321 -33.38 1.53 -1.30
C ASP A 321 -33.43 0.22 -0.50
N ARG A 322 -32.25 -0.31 -0.17
CA ARG A 322 -32.09 -1.56 0.59
C ARG A 322 -31.31 -1.33 1.86
N ILE A 323 -31.71 -2.06 2.90
CA ILE A 323 -30.96 -2.22 4.14
C ILE A 323 -30.29 -3.59 4.14
N GLY A 324 -29.00 -3.63 4.47
CA GLY A 324 -28.23 -4.87 4.45
C GLY A 324 -27.35 -5.04 5.67
N GLY A 325 -27.05 -6.30 5.97
CA GLY A 325 -26.11 -6.67 7.00
C GLY A 325 -25.01 -7.57 6.45
N VAL A 326 -23.86 -7.50 7.10
CA VAL A 326 -22.63 -8.15 6.70
C VAL A 326 -22.08 -8.94 7.90
N ASP A 327 -21.89 -10.23 7.72
CA ASP A 327 -21.16 -11.08 8.64
C ASP A 327 -19.76 -11.40 8.09
N GLY A 328 -18.73 -11.00 8.85
CA GLY A 328 -17.34 -11.22 8.50
C GLY A 328 -16.78 -12.41 9.26
N ASN A 329 -16.14 -13.33 8.55
CA ASN A 329 -15.46 -14.47 9.16
C ASN A 329 -14.06 -14.66 8.51
N VAL A 330 -13.25 -15.57 9.06
CA VAL A 330 -11.88 -15.82 8.63
C VAL A 330 -11.80 -16.35 7.19
N SER A 331 -12.84 -17.04 6.72
CA SER A 331 -12.90 -17.77 5.44
C SER A 331 -13.83 -17.17 4.39
N ASN A 332 -14.85 -16.42 4.81
CA ASN A 332 -15.96 -15.94 3.99
C ASN A 332 -16.45 -14.58 4.51
N LEU A 333 -17.17 -13.86 3.66
CA LEU A 333 -17.97 -12.69 4.02
C LEU A 333 -19.39 -12.96 3.51
N SER A 334 -20.37 -12.96 4.39
CA SER A 334 -21.77 -13.19 4.07
C SER A 334 -22.52 -11.86 4.12
N ILE A 335 -23.37 -11.61 3.14
CA ILE A 335 -24.17 -10.38 3.04
C ILE A 335 -25.61 -10.79 2.79
N VAL A 336 -26.54 -10.20 3.53
CA VAL A 336 -27.98 -10.33 3.28
C VAL A 336 -28.59 -8.94 3.30
N SER A 337 -29.47 -8.63 2.35
CA SER A 337 -30.21 -7.36 2.35
C SER A 337 -31.68 -7.53 1.98
N PHE A 338 -32.48 -6.57 2.42
CA PHE A 338 -33.93 -6.47 2.25
C PHE A 338 -34.28 -5.13 1.60
N PRO A 339 -35.41 -5.02 0.89
CA PRO A 339 -36.01 -3.70 0.59
C PRO A 339 -36.19 -2.92 1.90
N ALA A 340 -35.91 -1.61 1.91
CA ALA A 340 -36.01 -0.80 3.12
C ALA A 340 -37.45 -0.71 3.67
N SER A 341 -38.44 -0.74 2.77
CA SER A 341 -39.88 -0.79 3.07
C SER A 341 -40.34 -2.08 3.75
N LEU A 342 -39.59 -3.18 3.53
CA LEU A 342 -39.99 -4.55 3.88
C LEU A 342 -41.27 -5.04 3.18
N ASP A 343 -41.66 -4.40 2.07
CA ASP A 343 -42.75 -4.86 1.21
C ASP A 343 -42.24 -5.88 0.18
N PRO A 344 -42.84 -7.09 0.09
CA PRO A 344 -42.54 -8.07 -0.97
C PRO A 344 -42.69 -7.53 -2.39
N ALA A 345 -43.56 -6.53 -2.61
CA ALA A 345 -43.74 -5.90 -3.91
C ALA A 345 -42.49 -5.14 -4.38
N ASP A 346 -41.68 -4.62 -3.45
CA ASP A 346 -40.43 -3.91 -3.72
C ASP A 346 -39.24 -4.86 -3.95
N GLY A 347 -39.47 -6.17 -3.79
CA GLY A 347 -38.56 -7.24 -4.19
C GLY A 347 -38.15 -8.19 -3.07
N CYS A 348 -37.48 -9.28 -3.44
CA CYS A 348 -37.10 -10.34 -2.50
C CYS A 348 -35.82 -10.01 -1.67
N PRO A 349 -35.59 -10.70 -0.55
CA PRO A 349 -34.30 -10.69 0.14
C PRO A 349 -33.20 -11.22 -0.78
N LYS A 350 -32.01 -10.60 -0.70
CA LYS A 350 -30.86 -10.98 -1.52
C LYS A 350 -29.71 -11.38 -0.63
N SER A 351 -29.00 -12.46 -1.01
CA SER A 351 -27.82 -12.93 -0.31
C SER A 351 -26.60 -13.06 -1.24
N SER A 352 -25.44 -12.78 -0.68
CA SER A 352 -24.13 -12.99 -1.30
C SER A 352 -23.18 -13.66 -0.33
N GLU A 353 -22.46 -14.69 -0.80
CA GLU A 353 -21.32 -15.26 -0.07
C GLU A 353 -20.02 -15.02 -0.85
N VAL A 354 -19.13 -14.21 -0.28
CA VAL A 354 -17.79 -14.00 -0.83
C VAL A 354 -16.85 -15.04 -0.27
N VAL A 355 -16.56 -16.05 -1.09
CA VAL A 355 -15.59 -17.12 -0.78
C VAL A 355 -14.41 -17.10 -1.77
N LEU A 356 -13.31 -17.78 -1.41
CA LEU A 356 -12.25 -18.06 -2.37
C LEU A 356 -12.67 -19.22 -3.26
N THR A 357 -12.70 -19.01 -4.58
CA THR A 357 -12.93 -20.11 -5.54
C THR A 357 -11.81 -21.13 -5.50
N GLU A 358 -12.06 -22.33 -6.02
CA GLU A 358 -11.02 -23.36 -6.11
C GLU A 358 -9.82 -22.87 -6.94
N GLU A 359 -10.07 -22.19 -8.06
CA GLU A 359 -9.01 -21.59 -8.87
C GLU A 359 -8.18 -20.56 -8.09
N GLU A 360 -8.83 -19.71 -7.31
CA GLU A 360 -8.16 -18.74 -6.46
C GLU A 360 -7.33 -19.42 -5.36
N ARG A 361 -7.87 -20.48 -4.73
CA ARG A 361 -7.16 -21.29 -3.73
C ARG A 361 -5.90 -21.92 -4.32
N VAL A 362 -6.01 -22.58 -5.47
CA VAL A 362 -4.89 -23.19 -6.20
C VAL A 362 -3.85 -22.14 -6.59
N ARG A 363 -4.27 -20.97 -7.09
CA ARG A 363 -3.36 -19.86 -7.44
C ARG A 363 -2.60 -19.35 -6.23
N LEU A 364 -3.30 -19.10 -5.11
CA LEU A 364 -2.69 -18.63 -3.87
C LEU A 364 -1.71 -19.66 -3.29
N GLU A 365 -2.01 -20.95 -3.40
CA GLU A 365 -1.09 -22.02 -2.99
C GLU A 365 0.17 -22.05 -3.89
N LYS A 366 0.01 -21.97 -5.22
CA LYS A 366 1.13 -21.85 -6.16
C LYS A 366 2.01 -20.64 -5.82
N GLU A 367 1.42 -19.50 -5.49
CA GLU A 367 2.14 -18.30 -5.07
C GLU A 367 2.85 -18.47 -3.72
N ALA A 368 2.20 -19.13 -2.76
CA ALA A 368 2.80 -19.45 -1.46
C ALA A 368 4.01 -20.39 -1.61
N ASN A 369 3.91 -21.39 -2.49
CA ASN A 369 5.02 -22.26 -2.88
C ASN A 369 6.18 -21.47 -3.49
N LYS A 370 5.91 -20.60 -4.47
CA LYS A 370 6.91 -19.71 -5.06
C LYS A 370 7.56 -18.80 -4.02
N ARG A 371 6.77 -18.25 -3.08
CA ARG A 371 7.26 -17.42 -1.97
C ARG A 371 8.20 -18.20 -1.05
N ARG A 372 7.83 -19.43 -0.66
CA ARG A 372 8.70 -20.34 0.13
C ARG A 372 10.00 -20.65 -0.61
N GLY A 373 9.91 -20.94 -1.91
CA GLY A 373 11.09 -21.16 -2.76
C GLY A 373 12.05 -19.98 -2.78
N ARG A 374 11.53 -18.76 -2.97
CA ARG A 374 12.30 -17.50 -2.92
C ARG A 374 12.94 -17.26 -1.55
N ALA A 375 12.20 -17.47 -0.47
CA ALA A 375 12.72 -17.32 0.89
C ALA A 375 13.88 -18.32 1.17
N ARG A 376 13.72 -19.59 0.73
CA ARG A 376 14.79 -20.59 0.81
C ARG A 376 16.01 -20.20 -0.03
N ALA A 377 15.81 -19.65 -1.23
CA ALA A 377 16.91 -19.18 -2.07
C ALA A 377 17.69 -18.02 -1.44
N LEU A 378 17.00 -17.06 -0.83
CA LEU A 378 17.62 -15.97 -0.08
C LEU A 378 18.44 -16.48 1.11
N GLU A 379 17.87 -17.39 1.90
CA GLU A 379 18.58 -17.95 3.04
C GLU A 379 19.80 -18.77 2.60
N ARG A 380 19.70 -19.56 1.52
CA ARG A 380 20.86 -20.26 0.94
C ARG A 380 21.96 -19.29 0.48
N SER A 381 21.59 -18.22 -0.22
CA SER A 381 22.53 -17.22 -0.69
C SER A 381 23.24 -16.52 0.48
N ARG A 382 22.50 -16.16 1.53
CA ARG A 382 23.09 -15.59 2.76
C ARG A 382 24.05 -16.56 3.44
N ARG A 383 23.64 -17.82 3.61
CA ARG A 383 24.48 -18.88 4.21
C ARG A 383 25.75 -19.10 3.42
N ALA A 384 25.67 -19.12 2.10
CA ALA A 384 26.84 -19.27 1.24
C ALA A 384 27.89 -18.17 1.49
N THR A 385 27.44 -16.92 1.61
CA THR A 385 28.33 -15.77 1.85
C THR A 385 28.86 -15.69 3.29
N ASN A 386 28.19 -16.36 4.24
CA ASN A 386 28.52 -16.30 5.67
C ASN A 386 28.71 -17.70 6.25
N ALA A 387 29.30 -18.62 5.50
CA ALA A 387 29.33 -20.05 5.81
C ALA A 387 29.95 -20.35 7.20
N ALA A 388 30.97 -19.60 7.59
CA ALA A 388 31.64 -19.74 8.90
C ALA A 388 30.72 -19.52 10.12
N GLN A 389 29.52 -18.95 9.94
CA GLN A 389 28.57 -18.71 11.02
C GLN A 389 27.54 -19.84 11.17
N TYR A 390 27.65 -20.90 10.37
CA TYR A 390 26.67 -21.98 10.33
C TYR A 390 27.35 -23.34 10.40
N GLY A 391 26.81 -24.22 11.24
CA GLY A 391 27.22 -25.61 11.29
C GLY A 391 26.76 -26.43 10.07
N LEU A 392 27.34 -27.62 9.94
CA LEU A 392 26.88 -28.61 8.97
C LEU A 392 25.53 -29.20 9.39
N SER A 393 24.68 -29.52 8.41
CA SER A 393 23.45 -30.29 8.68
C SER A 393 23.79 -31.74 9.05
N LYS A 394 22.89 -32.43 9.76
CA LYS A 394 23.02 -33.88 10.07
C LYS A 394 23.39 -34.72 8.85
N ARG A 395 22.82 -34.40 7.67
CA ARG A 395 23.13 -35.10 6.40
C ARG A 395 24.53 -34.79 5.86
N GLN A 396 25.01 -33.56 6.04
CA GLN A 396 26.35 -33.15 5.63
C GLN A 396 27.41 -33.80 6.55
N VAL A 397 27.15 -33.86 7.85
CA VAL A 397 27.99 -34.56 8.84
C VAL A 397 28.11 -36.05 8.49
N LYS A 398 26.98 -36.77 8.38
CA LYS A 398 26.96 -38.18 7.95
C LYS A 398 27.63 -38.45 6.60
N ARG A 399 27.64 -37.47 5.69
CA ARG A 399 28.34 -37.58 4.41
C ARG A 399 29.85 -37.40 4.59
N ALA A 400 30.28 -36.47 5.45
CA ALA A 400 31.69 -36.28 5.76
C ALA A 400 32.27 -37.53 6.45
N GLU A 401 31.57 -38.07 7.46
CA GLU A 401 31.94 -39.30 8.17
C GLU A 401 32.07 -40.49 7.20
N ARG A 402 31.07 -40.73 6.34
CA ARG A 402 31.14 -41.81 5.34
C ARG A 402 32.26 -41.66 4.32
N ARG A 403 32.72 -40.43 4.05
CA ARG A 403 33.86 -40.18 3.17
C ARG A 403 35.18 -40.44 3.89
N ALA A 404 35.29 -39.97 5.14
CA ALA A 404 36.45 -40.21 5.99
C ALA A 404 36.67 -41.71 6.21
N ALA A 405 35.61 -42.47 6.50
CA ALA A 405 35.66 -43.92 6.63
C ALA A 405 36.10 -44.65 5.34
N LYS A 406 36.00 -43.99 4.18
CA LYS A 406 36.46 -44.51 2.88
C LYS A 406 37.82 -43.94 2.45
N GLY A 407 38.54 -43.26 3.34
CA GLY A 407 39.82 -42.59 3.01
C GLY A 407 39.70 -41.44 2.00
N LEU A 408 38.48 -40.96 1.71
CA LEU A 408 38.26 -39.92 0.70
C LEU A 408 38.40 -38.53 1.31
N LYS A 409 39.02 -37.61 0.58
CA LYS A 409 39.17 -36.20 0.99
C LYS A 409 37.81 -35.55 1.34
N PRO A 410 37.75 -34.69 2.37
CA PRO A 410 36.56 -33.93 2.73
C PRO A 410 36.03 -33.13 1.54
N LYS A 411 34.71 -33.15 1.33
CA LYS A 411 34.08 -32.36 0.28
C LYS A 411 33.84 -30.95 0.80
N THR A 412 34.34 -29.93 0.10
CA THR A 412 34.07 -28.52 0.41
C THR A 412 32.56 -28.24 0.39
N VAL A 413 32.03 -27.76 1.51
CA VAL A 413 30.62 -27.41 1.65
C VAL A 413 30.46 -25.91 1.49
N THR A 414 29.92 -25.49 0.34
CA THR A 414 29.70 -24.06 0.03
C THR A 414 28.48 -23.48 0.74
N VAL A 415 27.49 -24.30 1.10
CA VAL A 415 26.26 -23.86 1.79
C VAL A 415 25.98 -24.77 2.99
N PRO A 416 26.37 -24.37 4.21
CA PRO A 416 26.07 -25.14 5.41
C PRO A 416 24.56 -25.17 5.69
N GLY A 417 24.02 -26.37 5.91
CA GLY A 417 22.59 -26.61 6.16
C GLY A 417 22.20 -26.66 7.64
N GLY A 418 23.16 -26.55 8.56
CA GLY A 418 22.93 -26.64 10.00
C GLY A 418 22.41 -25.34 10.62
N ALA A 419 22.36 -25.33 11.95
CA ALA A 419 21.98 -24.14 12.72
C ALA A 419 23.06 -23.06 12.61
N ARG A 420 22.67 -21.81 12.86
CA ARG A 420 23.60 -20.70 13.00
C ARG A 420 24.22 -20.73 14.38
N ASP A 421 25.48 -20.33 14.48
CA ASP A 421 26.17 -20.24 15.77
C ASP A 421 25.50 -19.21 16.67
N ALA A 422 25.07 -19.68 17.83
CA ALA A 422 24.40 -18.90 18.85
C ALA A 422 25.10 -19.06 20.20
N ARG A 423 24.86 -18.11 21.10
CA ARG A 423 25.20 -18.24 22.53
C ARG A 423 24.21 -19.21 23.20
N SER A 424 24.49 -19.60 24.44
CA SER A 424 23.62 -20.49 25.24
C SER A 424 22.17 -19.98 25.35
N ASN A 425 21.97 -18.66 25.35
CA ASN A 425 20.64 -18.02 25.37
C ASN A 425 19.93 -17.96 23.99
N GLY A 426 20.43 -18.66 22.97
CA GLY A 426 19.83 -18.71 21.63
C GLY A 426 20.07 -17.45 20.78
N VAL A 427 20.75 -16.43 21.30
CA VAL A 427 21.08 -15.22 20.54
C VAL A 427 22.23 -15.51 19.56
N PRO A 428 22.08 -15.20 18.26
CA PRO A 428 23.16 -15.38 17.28
C PRO A 428 24.44 -14.66 17.72
N LYS A 429 25.60 -15.35 17.66
CA LYS A 429 26.91 -14.76 18.01
C LYS A 429 27.18 -13.50 17.18
N GLN A 430 26.79 -13.53 15.91
CA GLN A 430 26.73 -12.38 15.03
C GLN A 430 25.29 -12.10 14.61
N ALA A 431 24.86 -10.84 14.75
CA ALA A 431 23.54 -10.40 14.32
C ALA A 431 23.43 -10.35 12.78
N PHE A 432 22.31 -10.81 12.23
CA PHE A 432 22.02 -10.83 10.78
C PHE A 432 22.23 -9.50 10.04
N ARG A 433 22.11 -8.37 10.75
CA ARG A 433 22.34 -7.04 10.15
C ARG A 433 23.81 -6.75 9.80
N ARG A 434 24.75 -7.55 10.32
CA ARG A 434 26.19 -7.47 10.04
C ARG A 434 26.64 -8.50 9.01
N ASP A 435 25.73 -9.31 8.48
CA ASP A 435 26.07 -10.32 7.47
C ASP A 435 26.54 -9.66 6.18
N ARG A 436 27.56 -10.26 5.54
CA ARG A 436 27.96 -9.88 4.19
C ARG A 436 26.90 -10.41 3.22
N LEU A 437 26.37 -9.55 2.37
CA LEU A 437 25.31 -9.90 1.42
C LEU A 437 25.86 -9.87 -0.01
N SER A 438 25.79 -11.00 -0.71
CA SER A 438 26.19 -11.08 -2.13
C SER A 438 25.25 -10.30 -3.05
N ASN A 439 25.71 -9.96 -4.26
CA ASN A 439 24.87 -9.31 -5.27
C ASN A 439 23.63 -10.17 -5.61
N GLY A 440 23.81 -11.48 -5.74
CA GLY A 440 22.70 -12.42 -5.94
C GLY A 440 21.67 -12.40 -4.81
N TYR A 441 22.08 -12.24 -3.55
CA TYR A 441 21.14 -12.04 -2.43
C TYR A 441 20.31 -10.77 -2.61
N GLN A 442 20.96 -9.66 -2.98
CA GLN A 442 20.30 -8.37 -3.16
C GLN A 442 19.30 -8.41 -4.31
N GLU A 443 19.64 -9.03 -5.44
CA GLU A 443 18.75 -9.24 -6.59
C GLU A 443 17.54 -10.11 -6.23
N LEU A 444 17.77 -11.25 -5.56
CA LEU A 444 16.68 -12.12 -5.11
C LEU A 444 15.72 -11.38 -4.17
N ARG A 445 16.25 -10.52 -3.30
CA ARG A 445 15.46 -9.73 -2.36
C ARG A 445 14.67 -8.64 -3.09
N ALA A 446 15.25 -8.02 -4.11
CA ALA A 446 14.54 -7.10 -4.99
C ALA A 446 13.37 -7.80 -5.70
N ARG A 447 13.58 -8.99 -6.29
CA ARG A 447 12.51 -9.79 -6.91
C ARG A 447 11.41 -10.19 -5.93
N GLN A 448 11.76 -10.53 -4.69
CA GLN A 448 10.76 -10.84 -3.66
C GLN A 448 9.93 -9.59 -3.29
N THR A 449 10.58 -8.43 -3.18
CA THR A 449 9.92 -7.16 -2.86
C THR A 449 8.96 -6.75 -3.99
N GLU A 450 9.40 -6.85 -5.24
CA GLU A 450 8.60 -6.60 -6.44
C GLU A 450 7.35 -7.49 -6.45
N ALA A 451 7.52 -8.81 -6.28
CA ALA A 451 6.40 -9.75 -6.23
C ALA A 451 5.41 -9.46 -5.08
N ALA A 452 5.93 -9.04 -3.91
CA ALA A 452 5.09 -8.68 -2.77
C ALA A 452 4.29 -7.39 -3.02
N ALA A 453 4.88 -6.40 -3.70
CA ALA A 453 4.19 -5.17 -4.09
C ALA A 453 3.06 -5.46 -5.07
N THR A 454 3.31 -6.27 -6.11
CA THR A 454 2.28 -6.69 -7.08
C THR A 454 1.14 -7.45 -6.38
N ALA A 455 1.44 -8.37 -5.47
CA ALA A 455 0.41 -9.10 -4.72
C ALA A 455 -0.42 -8.18 -3.81
N ALA A 456 0.19 -7.13 -3.24
CA ALA A 456 -0.54 -6.14 -2.45
C ALA A 456 -1.47 -5.27 -3.32
N GLU A 457 -1.02 -4.83 -4.49
CA GLU A 457 -1.85 -4.09 -5.46
C GLU A 457 -3.03 -4.94 -5.94
N TYR A 458 -2.79 -6.22 -6.28
CA TYR A 458 -3.85 -7.14 -6.69
C TYR A 458 -4.92 -7.31 -5.61
N ARG A 459 -4.54 -7.50 -4.35
CA ARG A 459 -5.50 -7.65 -3.24
C ARG A 459 -6.36 -6.40 -3.04
N ARG A 460 -5.76 -5.20 -3.14
CA ARG A 460 -6.53 -3.94 -3.08
C ARG A 460 -7.51 -3.80 -4.23
N HIS A 461 -7.08 -4.17 -5.45
CA HIS A 461 -7.95 -4.15 -6.62
C HIS A 461 -9.13 -5.13 -6.46
N ARG A 462 -8.85 -6.39 -6.06
CA ARG A 462 -9.88 -7.40 -5.78
C ARG A 462 -10.86 -6.91 -4.72
N ALA A 463 -10.37 -6.40 -3.60
CA ALA A 463 -11.22 -5.88 -2.52
C ALA A 463 -12.19 -4.78 -3.01
N ARG A 464 -11.70 -3.82 -3.81
CA ARG A 464 -12.54 -2.76 -4.39
C ARG A 464 -13.52 -3.28 -5.43
N ALA A 465 -13.12 -4.23 -6.26
CA ALA A 465 -14.01 -4.83 -7.24
C ALA A 465 -15.16 -5.58 -6.55
N VAL A 466 -14.85 -6.43 -5.58
CA VAL A 466 -15.85 -7.18 -4.81
C VAL A 466 -16.75 -6.24 -4.01
N ALA A 467 -16.21 -5.19 -3.38
CA ALA A 467 -17.02 -4.19 -2.68
C ALA A 467 -18.04 -3.53 -3.60
N ARG A 468 -17.67 -3.23 -4.86
CA ARG A 468 -18.59 -2.69 -5.87
C ARG A 468 -19.65 -3.68 -6.27
N ASP A 469 -19.26 -4.93 -6.51
CA ASP A 469 -20.21 -5.98 -6.84
C ASP A 469 -21.21 -6.20 -5.69
N ILE A 470 -20.79 -6.07 -4.42
CA ILE A 470 -21.67 -6.10 -3.24
C ILE A 470 -22.66 -4.93 -3.24
N ILE A 471 -22.19 -3.68 -3.33
CA ILE A 471 -23.11 -2.51 -3.25
C ILE A 471 -24.07 -2.44 -4.44
N ALA A 472 -23.66 -2.94 -5.61
CA ALA A 472 -24.50 -3.01 -6.79
C ALA A 472 -25.72 -3.94 -6.62
N VAL A 473 -25.65 -4.88 -5.67
CA VAL A 473 -26.70 -5.84 -5.37
C VAL A 473 -27.46 -5.45 -4.10
N HIS A 474 -26.73 -5.07 -3.05
CA HIS A 474 -27.26 -4.93 -1.71
C HIS A 474 -27.56 -3.50 -1.28
N GLY A 475 -27.20 -2.51 -2.10
CA GLY A 475 -27.32 -1.09 -1.74
C GLY A 475 -26.15 -0.60 -0.87
N PRO A 476 -26.08 0.72 -0.61
CA PRO A 476 -24.97 1.33 0.10
C PRO A 476 -25.19 1.47 1.62
N HIS A 477 -26.35 1.06 2.16
CA HIS A 477 -26.67 1.11 3.59
C HIS A 477 -26.46 -0.27 4.22
N LEU A 478 -25.26 -0.46 4.79
CA LEU A 478 -24.84 -1.74 5.32
C LEU A 478 -24.42 -1.64 6.79
N THR A 479 -24.68 -2.69 7.55
CA THR A 479 -24.22 -2.83 8.93
C THR A 479 -23.31 -4.06 9.05
N VAL A 480 -22.19 -3.92 9.75
CA VAL A 480 -21.24 -5.02 10.01
C VAL A 480 -20.87 -5.07 11.47
N GLU A 481 -20.62 -6.26 12.00
CA GLU A 481 -20.11 -6.41 13.36
C GLU A 481 -18.75 -5.72 13.55
N ASP A 482 -18.56 -5.10 14.73
CA ASP A 482 -17.30 -4.50 15.16
C ASP A 482 -16.36 -5.58 15.71
N CYS A 483 -15.78 -6.33 14.79
CA CYS A 483 -14.81 -7.37 15.09
C CYS A 483 -13.38 -6.82 15.17
N ASP A 484 -12.61 -7.21 16.19
CA ASP A 484 -11.17 -6.92 16.24
C ASP A 484 -10.37 -7.82 15.28
N ILE A 485 -10.28 -7.37 14.04
CA ILE A 485 -9.51 -8.02 12.97
C ILE A 485 -8.02 -8.16 13.35
N ARG A 486 -7.48 -7.33 14.25
CA ARG A 486 -6.07 -7.44 14.70
C ARG A 486 -5.85 -8.71 15.51
N THR A 487 -6.79 -9.03 16.40
CA THR A 487 -6.77 -10.27 17.18
C THR A 487 -6.89 -11.48 16.25
N TRP A 488 -7.74 -11.40 15.23
CA TRP A 488 -7.83 -12.48 14.23
C TRP A 488 -6.51 -12.71 13.48
N TYR A 489 -5.79 -11.64 13.10
CA TYR A 489 -4.48 -11.78 12.45
C TYR A 489 -3.43 -12.45 13.34
N ARG A 490 -3.52 -12.30 14.66
CA ARG A 490 -2.63 -13.00 15.61
C ARG A 490 -2.90 -14.50 15.65
N LEU A 491 -4.17 -14.90 15.66
CA LEU A 491 -4.59 -16.31 15.76
C LEU A 491 -4.54 -17.05 14.41
N TRP A 492 -4.98 -16.39 13.32
CA TRP A 492 -5.20 -17.02 12.01
C TRP A 492 -4.51 -16.31 10.84
N GLY A 493 -3.44 -15.55 11.10
CA GLY A 493 -2.78 -14.69 10.11
C GLY A 493 -2.41 -15.35 8.79
N LYS A 494 -2.11 -16.67 8.78
CA LYS A 494 -1.86 -17.41 7.53
C LYS A 494 -3.10 -17.46 6.64
N ARG A 495 -4.26 -17.82 7.18
CA ARG A 495 -5.54 -17.88 6.46
C ARG A 495 -6.03 -16.48 6.08
N LEU A 496 -5.95 -15.52 7.00
CA LEU A 496 -6.34 -14.13 6.75
C LEU A 496 -5.46 -13.40 5.74
N SER A 497 -4.22 -13.88 5.51
CA SER A 497 -3.37 -13.34 4.44
C SER A 497 -3.88 -13.68 3.03
N GLN A 498 -4.74 -14.69 2.92
CA GLN A 498 -5.38 -15.16 1.69
C GLN A 498 -6.72 -14.47 1.44
N THR A 499 -7.58 -14.38 2.47
CA THR A 499 -8.94 -13.82 2.37
C THR A 499 -8.96 -12.29 2.55
N THR A 500 -8.04 -11.73 3.35
CA THR A 500 -7.90 -10.28 3.61
C THR A 500 -9.20 -9.54 3.93
N PRO A 501 -10.03 -10.02 4.88
CA PRO A 501 -11.35 -9.45 5.16
C PRO A 501 -11.28 -7.97 5.54
N GLY A 502 -10.29 -7.55 6.32
CA GLY A 502 -10.12 -6.13 6.67
C GLY A 502 -9.89 -5.21 5.45
N MET A 503 -9.24 -5.69 4.38
CA MET A 503 -9.12 -4.88 3.16
C MET A 503 -10.45 -4.77 2.41
N LEU A 504 -11.27 -5.83 2.43
CA LEU A 504 -12.59 -5.83 1.81
C LEU A 504 -13.55 -4.93 2.58
N ILE A 505 -13.59 -5.02 3.91
CA ILE A 505 -14.45 -4.19 4.75
C ILE A 505 -14.09 -2.69 4.58
N CYS A 506 -12.80 -2.34 4.58
CA CYS A 506 -12.38 -0.96 4.28
C CYS A 506 -12.76 -0.51 2.87
N ALA A 507 -12.73 -1.43 1.88
CA ALA A 507 -13.16 -1.09 0.52
C ALA A 507 -14.68 -0.90 0.45
N LEU A 508 -15.44 -1.70 1.20
CA LEU A 508 -16.89 -1.60 1.31
C LEU A 508 -17.30 -0.25 1.93
N GLU A 509 -16.68 0.14 3.04
CA GLU A 509 -16.90 1.44 3.68
C GLU A 509 -16.69 2.61 2.71
N ILE A 510 -15.61 2.57 1.92
CA ILE A 510 -15.30 3.58 0.92
C ILE A 510 -16.36 3.61 -0.19
N GLU A 511 -16.78 2.45 -0.70
CA GLU A 511 -17.74 2.36 -1.81
C GLU A 511 -19.17 2.70 -1.36
N CYS A 512 -19.61 2.29 -0.16
CA CYS A 512 -20.88 2.71 0.45
C CYS A 512 -20.95 4.23 0.57
N LYS A 513 -19.92 4.86 1.17
CA LYS A 513 -19.85 6.32 1.28
C LYS A 513 -19.86 7.00 -0.10
N ALA A 514 -19.14 6.44 -1.06
CA ALA A 514 -19.06 7.02 -2.40
C ALA A 514 -20.36 6.85 -3.21
N ALA A 515 -21.25 5.95 -2.80
CA ALA A 515 -22.59 5.76 -3.35
C ALA A 515 -23.68 6.51 -2.54
N GLY A 516 -23.30 7.35 -1.57
CA GLY A 516 -24.25 8.14 -0.77
C GLY A 516 -24.77 7.44 0.49
N GLY A 517 -24.37 6.19 0.76
CA GLY A 517 -24.75 5.46 1.98
C GLY A 517 -23.63 5.41 3.03
N ARG A 518 -23.68 4.42 3.92
CA ARG A 518 -22.74 4.24 5.02
C ARG A 518 -22.58 2.75 5.36
N LEU A 519 -21.37 2.37 5.77
CA LEU A 519 -21.13 1.10 6.44
C LEU A 519 -21.01 1.37 7.96
N VAL A 520 -21.97 0.91 8.75
CA VAL A 520 -22.02 1.13 10.20
C VAL A 520 -21.48 -0.09 10.95
N ARG A 521 -20.92 0.14 12.14
CA ARG A 521 -20.29 -0.88 12.99
C ARG A 521 -21.18 -1.17 14.19
N ALA A 522 -21.59 -2.42 14.36
CA ALA A 522 -22.41 -2.85 15.49
C ALA A 522 -21.59 -3.64 16.51
N SER A 523 -21.71 -3.34 17.81
CA SER A 523 -21.04 -4.11 18.86
C SER A 523 -21.50 -5.57 18.86
N THR A 524 -20.52 -6.49 18.89
CA THR A 524 -20.77 -7.93 19.02
C THR A 524 -21.34 -8.32 20.38
N TRP A 525 -21.15 -7.49 21.40
CA TRP A 525 -21.60 -7.75 22.76
C TRP A 525 -23.07 -7.38 22.98
N SER A 526 -23.52 -6.25 22.44
CA SER A 526 -24.90 -5.78 22.64
C SER A 526 -25.89 -6.47 21.72
N THR A 527 -25.47 -6.87 20.52
CA THR A 527 -26.35 -7.47 19.51
C THR A 527 -26.32 -9.00 19.52
N ALA A 528 -25.15 -9.59 19.80
CA ALA A 528 -24.93 -11.04 19.79
C ALA A 528 -25.61 -11.75 18.60
N LEU A 529 -25.47 -11.21 17.39
CA LEU A 529 -26.22 -11.62 16.19
C LEU A 529 -26.07 -13.12 15.90
N SER A 530 -24.86 -13.65 16.08
CA SER A 530 -24.57 -15.07 15.90
C SER A 530 -25.32 -16.01 16.84
N GLN A 531 -25.99 -15.51 17.88
CA GLN A 531 -26.73 -16.27 18.89
C GLN A 531 -28.24 -16.00 18.86
N HIS A 532 -28.75 -15.11 18.02
CA HIS A 532 -30.19 -14.85 17.89
C HIS A 532 -30.75 -15.48 16.61
N CYS A 533 -32.08 -15.57 16.56
CA CYS A 533 -32.87 -15.87 15.38
C CYS A 533 -33.66 -14.62 14.95
N LEU A 534 -34.11 -14.55 13.70
CA LEU A 534 -34.97 -13.46 13.22
C LEU A 534 -36.29 -13.36 14.02
N CYS A 535 -36.77 -14.46 14.61
CA CYS A 535 -37.98 -14.45 15.43
C CYS A 535 -37.80 -13.83 16.83
N GLY A 536 -36.56 -13.48 17.21
CA GLY A 536 -36.16 -12.96 18.52
C GLY A 536 -35.60 -14.01 19.47
N GLU A 537 -35.81 -15.31 19.20
CA GLU A 537 -35.36 -16.39 20.10
C GLU A 537 -33.82 -16.49 20.15
N ARG A 538 -33.29 -16.76 21.34
CA ARG A 538 -31.85 -16.96 21.52
C ARG A 538 -31.49 -18.43 21.31
N VAL A 539 -30.67 -18.68 20.30
CA VAL A 539 -30.19 -20.01 19.92
C VAL A 539 -28.71 -20.12 20.24
N THR A 540 -28.39 -20.80 21.34
CA THR A 540 -27.01 -21.05 21.76
C THR A 540 -26.27 -21.90 20.73
N LYS A 541 -25.20 -21.34 20.17
CA LYS A 541 -24.38 -21.94 19.11
C LYS A 541 -22.89 -21.80 19.46
N SER A 542 -22.13 -22.86 19.27
CA SER A 542 -20.66 -22.77 19.31
C SER A 542 -20.11 -22.19 18.01
N LEU A 543 -18.83 -21.77 18.02
CA LEU A 543 -18.15 -21.33 16.80
C LEU A 543 -18.04 -22.43 15.72
N ARG A 544 -18.16 -23.71 16.11
CA ARG A 544 -18.12 -24.86 15.20
C ARG A 544 -19.44 -25.07 14.47
N ASP A 545 -20.54 -24.63 15.05
CA ASP A 545 -21.87 -24.79 14.47
C ASP A 545 -22.03 -23.77 13.34
N ARG A 546 -22.07 -24.27 12.10
CA ARG A 546 -22.17 -23.45 10.87
C ARG A 546 -23.60 -23.31 10.36
N GLU A 547 -24.52 -24.04 10.95
CA GLU A 547 -25.93 -24.04 10.64
C GLU A 547 -26.70 -23.45 11.82
N HIS A 548 -27.69 -22.64 11.51
CA HIS A 548 -28.66 -22.13 12.46
C HIS A 548 -29.93 -22.96 12.34
N LYS A 549 -30.43 -23.45 13.48
CA LYS A 549 -31.70 -24.16 13.59
C LYS A 549 -32.47 -23.55 14.75
N CYS A 550 -33.57 -22.88 14.49
CA CYS A 550 -34.42 -22.32 15.53
C CYS A 550 -35.60 -23.26 15.80
N ILE A 551 -35.71 -23.78 17.02
CA ILE A 551 -36.80 -24.66 17.42
C ILE A 551 -38.12 -23.87 17.55
N ALA A 552 -38.04 -22.59 17.96
CA ALA A 552 -39.23 -21.77 18.21
C ALA A 552 -39.99 -21.36 16.94
N CYS A 553 -39.29 -21.16 15.82
CA CYS A 553 -39.92 -20.72 14.56
C CYS A 553 -39.61 -21.62 13.36
N GLY A 554 -38.86 -22.70 13.55
CA GLY A 554 -38.50 -23.64 12.48
C GLY A 554 -37.42 -23.17 11.51
N LEU A 555 -36.91 -21.93 11.62
CA LEU A 555 -35.95 -21.38 10.66
C LEU A 555 -34.65 -22.19 10.60
N ILE A 556 -34.26 -22.60 9.39
CA ILE A 556 -33.00 -23.26 9.08
C ILE A 556 -32.22 -22.47 8.03
N GLY A 557 -30.95 -22.20 8.32
CA GLY A 557 -30.06 -21.53 7.36
C GLY A 557 -28.60 -21.57 7.79
N LYS A 558 -27.70 -21.03 6.98
CA LYS A 558 -26.29 -20.87 7.37
C LYS A 558 -26.19 -19.82 8.46
N ARG A 559 -25.44 -20.12 9.53
CA ARG A 559 -25.26 -19.21 10.68
C ARG A 559 -24.76 -17.83 10.25
N ASP A 560 -23.78 -17.80 9.35
CA ASP A 560 -23.15 -16.56 8.89
C ASP A 560 -24.16 -15.72 8.05
N LEU A 561 -25.05 -16.35 7.26
CA LEU A 561 -26.13 -15.65 6.53
C LEU A 561 -27.25 -15.16 7.47
N VAL A 562 -27.62 -15.95 8.48
CA VAL A 562 -28.60 -15.52 9.49
C VAL A 562 -28.07 -14.34 10.29
N SER A 563 -26.79 -14.36 10.66
CA SER A 563 -26.15 -13.25 11.38
C SER A 563 -26.10 -11.99 10.51
N ALA A 564 -25.77 -12.13 9.23
CA ALA A 564 -25.82 -11.04 8.26
C ALA A 564 -27.26 -10.49 8.09
N ALA A 565 -28.28 -11.34 8.03
CA ALA A 565 -29.67 -10.90 7.95
C ALA A 565 -30.10 -10.12 9.19
N LEU A 566 -29.74 -10.60 10.39
CA LEU A 566 -30.01 -9.88 11.64
C LEU A 566 -29.30 -8.52 11.69
N ALA A 567 -28.08 -8.41 11.15
CA ALA A 567 -27.36 -7.15 11.14
C ALA A 567 -28.07 -6.05 10.32
N ALA A 568 -28.92 -6.41 9.35
CA ALA A 568 -29.73 -5.45 8.60
C ALA A 568 -30.79 -4.74 9.46
N PHE A 569 -31.16 -5.33 10.60
CA PHE A 569 -32.15 -4.81 11.55
C PHE A 569 -31.52 -4.28 12.84
N VAL A 570 -30.25 -3.88 12.77
CA VAL A 570 -29.57 -3.24 13.89
C VAL A 570 -29.69 -1.73 13.78
N ASP A 571 -30.28 -1.13 14.80
CA ASP A 571 -30.37 0.32 14.94
C ASP A 571 -29.27 0.83 15.88
N LEU A 572 -28.76 2.02 15.60
CA LEU A 572 -27.77 2.71 16.41
C LEU A 572 -28.29 4.10 16.76
N THR A 573 -28.26 4.45 18.05
CA THR A 573 -28.55 5.84 18.46
C THR A 573 -27.39 6.78 18.10
N ASP A 574 -26.16 6.26 18.07
CA ASP A 574 -24.98 6.95 17.54
C ASP A 574 -24.26 6.04 16.53
N PRO A 575 -24.28 6.36 15.22
CA PRO A 575 -23.59 5.58 14.20
C PRO A 575 -22.06 5.49 14.35
N ASP A 576 -21.46 6.38 15.14
CA ASP A 576 -20.01 6.42 15.37
C ASP A 576 -19.61 5.71 16.70
N ASP A 577 -20.58 5.28 17.51
CA ASP A 577 -20.38 4.45 18.70
C ASP A 577 -21.06 3.05 18.55
N PRO A 578 -20.28 1.99 18.26
CA PRO A 578 -20.80 0.63 18.11
C PRO A 578 -21.54 0.10 19.33
N SER A 579 -21.29 0.61 20.53
CA SER A 579 -21.90 0.14 21.78
C SER A 579 -23.40 0.49 21.88
N THR A 580 -23.84 1.48 21.10
CA THR A 580 -25.24 1.91 21.02
C THR A 580 -26.12 0.98 20.19
N ALA A 581 -25.52 0.03 19.46
CA ALA A 581 -26.23 -0.91 18.60
C ALA A 581 -27.22 -1.78 19.37
N ARG A 582 -28.46 -1.87 18.87
CA ARG A 582 -29.54 -2.73 19.37
C ARG A 582 -30.22 -3.44 18.19
N LEU A 583 -30.59 -4.70 18.39
CA LEU A 583 -31.32 -5.48 17.38
C LEU A 583 -32.82 -5.19 17.50
N ASP A 584 -33.44 -4.71 16.43
CA ASP A 584 -34.90 -4.62 16.33
C ASP A 584 -35.48 -5.99 15.98
N SER A 585 -35.83 -6.73 17.03
CA SER A 585 -36.41 -8.08 16.89
C SER A 585 -37.83 -8.06 16.31
N ALA A 586 -38.55 -6.94 16.40
CA ALA A 586 -39.88 -6.82 15.83
C ALA A 586 -39.80 -6.70 14.31
N ARG A 587 -38.91 -5.84 13.79
CA ARG A 587 -38.65 -5.72 12.34
C ARG A 587 -38.04 -6.99 11.76
N SER A 588 -37.10 -7.63 12.45
CA SER A 588 -36.51 -8.89 11.96
C SER A 588 -37.56 -10.00 11.89
N ARG A 589 -38.46 -10.09 12.88
CA ARG A 589 -39.55 -11.06 12.89
C ARG A 589 -40.58 -10.78 11.82
N HIS A 590 -40.92 -9.51 11.61
CA HIS A 590 -41.81 -9.10 10.54
C HIS A 590 -41.27 -9.50 9.17
N ALA A 591 -39.99 -9.20 8.89
CA ALA A 591 -39.32 -9.61 7.66
C ALA A 591 -39.31 -11.13 7.47
N GLN A 592 -39.12 -11.89 8.56
CA GLN A 592 -39.20 -13.36 8.50
C GLN A 592 -40.57 -13.85 8.04
N ILE A 593 -41.65 -13.30 8.62
CA ILE A 593 -43.01 -13.71 8.31
C ILE A 593 -43.37 -13.35 6.87
N ILE A 594 -43.05 -12.13 6.46
CA ILE A 594 -43.49 -11.58 5.18
C ILE A 594 -42.74 -12.17 4.00
N PHE A 595 -41.43 -12.41 4.11
CA PHE A 595 -40.64 -12.96 3.02
C PHE A 595 -40.59 -14.50 2.99
N SER A 596 -40.91 -15.17 4.11
CA SER A 596 -41.06 -16.62 4.25
C SER A 596 -40.08 -17.43 3.37
N GLU A 597 -40.56 -18.07 2.29
CA GLU A 597 -39.77 -18.89 1.36
C GLU A 597 -38.57 -18.17 0.75
N GLY A 598 -38.74 -16.91 0.32
CA GLY A 598 -37.67 -16.12 -0.27
C GLY A 598 -36.55 -15.77 0.72
N LEU A 599 -36.88 -15.68 2.01
CA LEU A 599 -35.89 -15.55 3.06
C LEU A 599 -35.16 -16.87 3.33
N GLU A 600 -35.87 -17.99 3.36
CA GLU A 600 -35.22 -19.30 3.55
C GLU A 600 -34.21 -19.60 2.44
N GLU A 601 -34.55 -19.31 1.18
CA GLU A 601 -33.63 -19.45 0.05
C GLU A 601 -32.38 -18.58 0.25
N ALA A 602 -32.57 -17.29 0.57
CA ALA A 602 -31.49 -16.34 0.84
C ALA A 602 -30.59 -16.75 2.01
N LEU A 603 -31.09 -17.53 2.97
CA LEU A 603 -30.34 -17.97 4.15
C LEU A 603 -29.66 -19.33 3.96
N ARG A 604 -30.05 -20.14 2.97
CA ARG A 604 -29.42 -21.42 2.65
C ARG A 604 -28.23 -21.25 1.72
N GLU A 605 -28.35 -20.40 0.71
CA GLU A 605 -27.29 -20.15 -0.26
C GLU A 605 -27.30 -18.73 -0.83
N SER A 606 -26.31 -18.43 -1.67
CA SER A 606 -26.15 -17.13 -2.32
C SER A 606 -27.19 -17.02 -3.44
N THR A 607 -28.22 -16.19 -3.27
CA THR A 607 -29.26 -15.95 -4.29
C THR A 607 -28.82 -15.02 -5.40
N THR A 608 -27.63 -14.43 -5.27
CA THR A 608 -27.05 -13.58 -6.31
C THR A 608 -25.71 -14.14 -6.79
N PRO A 609 -25.41 -14.03 -8.10
CA PRO A 609 -24.12 -14.40 -8.63
C PRO A 609 -23.10 -13.35 -8.19
N CYS A 610 -22.51 -13.53 -7.01
CA CYS A 610 -21.32 -12.79 -6.65
C CYS A 610 -20.20 -13.26 -7.59
N GLN A 611 -19.91 -12.48 -8.64
CA GLN A 611 -18.97 -12.87 -9.70
C GLN A 611 -17.60 -13.20 -9.11
N SER A 612 -17.40 -14.48 -8.86
CA SER A 612 -16.14 -15.06 -8.46
C SER A 612 -15.24 -15.31 -9.67
N ALA A 613 -15.64 -14.80 -10.84
CA ALA A 613 -14.88 -14.89 -12.07
C ALA A 613 -13.50 -14.27 -11.82
N PRO A 614 -12.40 -14.95 -12.20
CA PRO A 614 -11.07 -14.40 -12.08
C PRO A 614 -10.97 -13.21 -13.02
N ARG A 615 -11.36 -12.02 -12.54
CA ARG A 615 -11.04 -10.76 -13.20
C ARG A 615 -9.53 -10.69 -13.19
N GLY A 616 -8.94 -11.00 -14.36
CA GLY A 616 -7.51 -10.98 -14.56
C GLY A 616 -7.00 -9.67 -13.99
N ALA A 617 -5.87 -9.70 -13.29
CA ALA A 617 -5.21 -8.48 -12.87
C ALA A 617 -5.01 -7.65 -14.15
N GLY A 618 -5.87 -6.66 -14.38
CA GLY A 618 -5.62 -5.60 -15.34
C GLY A 618 -4.26 -5.08 -14.94
N ARG A 619 -3.24 -5.46 -15.71
CA ARG A 619 -1.87 -5.13 -15.37
C ARG A 619 -1.85 -3.62 -15.33
N VAL A 620 -1.73 -3.01 -14.15
CA VAL A 620 -1.11 -1.70 -14.07
C VAL A 620 0.21 -1.90 -14.81
N ALA A 621 0.39 -1.20 -15.91
CA ALA A 621 1.46 -1.45 -16.87
C ALA A 621 2.83 -1.35 -16.18
N VAL A 622 3.29 -2.47 -15.62
CA VAL A 622 4.70 -2.66 -15.30
C VAL A 622 5.34 -3.04 -16.63
N PRO A 623 6.37 -2.31 -17.09
CA PRO A 623 7.01 -2.63 -18.35
C PRO A 623 7.48 -4.09 -18.31
N ARG A 624 6.85 -4.94 -19.13
CA ARG A 624 7.43 -6.21 -19.55
C ARG A 624 8.63 -5.85 -20.42
N GLN A 625 9.79 -5.70 -19.80
CA GLN A 625 11.03 -5.99 -20.50
C GLN A 625 10.98 -7.50 -20.74
N ARG A 626 10.53 -7.91 -21.94
CA ARG A 626 10.90 -9.21 -22.48
C ARG A 626 12.42 -9.15 -22.60
N GLY A 627 13.12 -9.59 -21.56
CA GLY A 627 14.49 -10.03 -21.74
C GLY A 627 14.44 -11.11 -22.81
N THR A 628 15.22 -10.92 -23.86
CA THR A 628 15.50 -11.93 -24.87
C THR A 628 15.85 -13.23 -24.14
N SER A 629 14.90 -14.16 -24.07
CA SER A 629 15.24 -15.54 -23.77
C SER A 629 16.06 -16.01 -24.95
N ALA A 630 17.37 -16.18 -24.74
CA ALA A 630 18.21 -16.92 -25.66
C ALA A 630 17.46 -18.20 -26.07
N HIS A 631 17.27 -18.38 -27.37
CA HIS A 631 16.75 -19.62 -27.93
C HIS A 631 17.59 -20.77 -27.37
N ARG A 632 17.00 -21.59 -26.50
CA ARG A 632 17.60 -22.88 -26.17
C ARG A 632 17.40 -23.75 -27.39
N THR A 633 18.45 -23.90 -28.17
CA THR A 633 18.59 -24.91 -29.20
C THR A 633 18.21 -26.26 -28.61
N VAL A 634 17.21 -26.89 -29.23
CA VAL A 634 16.73 -28.22 -28.91
C VAL A 634 17.82 -29.21 -29.32
N GLY A 635 18.65 -29.61 -28.35
CA GLY A 635 19.58 -30.73 -28.49
C GLY A 635 19.08 -31.89 -27.64
N LYS A 636 18.37 -32.84 -28.27
CA LYS A 636 18.03 -34.14 -27.69
C LYS A 636 19.30 -34.83 -27.19
N ARG A 637 19.37 -35.15 -25.90
CA ARG A 637 20.08 -36.35 -25.44
C ARG A 637 19.14 -37.17 -24.58
N LEU A 638 18.76 -38.32 -25.13
CA LEU A 638 18.13 -39.42 -24.43
C LEU A 638 19.13 -39.94 -23.38
N ARG A 639 18.74 -39.89 -22.11
CA ARG A 639 19.33 -40.76 -21.10
C ARG A 639 18.20 -41.28 -20.22
N ALA A 640 18.01 -42.59 -20.30
CA ALA A 640 17.07 -43.34 -19.49
C ALA A 640 17.40 -43.15 -18.00
N THR A 641 16.40 -42.83 -17.21
CA THR A 641 16.44 -42.91 -15.75
C THR A 641 16.13 -44.36 -15.36
N PRO A 642 17.02 -45.06 -14.63
CA PRO A 642 16.68 -46.36 -14.05
C PRO A 642 15.69 -46.20 -12.89
N ASP A 643 14.76 -47.14 -12.80
CA ASP A 643 13.87 -47.39 -11.68
C ASP A 643 14.63 -47.54 -10.35
N GLU A 644 14.18 -46.84 -9.31
CA GLU A 644 14.43 -47.22 -7.91
C GLU A 644 13.15 -46.96 -7.07
N THR A 645 12.36 -48.02 -6.98
CA THR A 645 11.73 -48.59 -5.76
C THR A 645 11.34 -47.63 -4.61
N ARG A 646 10.03 -47.58 -4.35
CA ARG A 646 9.41 -47.08 -3.11
C ARG A 646 9.63 -48.07 -1.95
N PRO A 647 10.07 -47.62 -0.77
CA PRO A 647 9.87 -48.40 0.44
C PRO A 647 8.52 -48.06 1.08
N VAL A 648 7.68 -49.08 1.19
CA VAL A 648 6.56 -49.19 2.11
C VAL A 648 7.08 -49.00 3.54
N ARG A 649 6.35 -48.25 4.37
CA ARG A 649 6.58 -48.20 5.82
C ARG A 649 5.27 -48.52 6.54
N ASP A 650 5.21 -49.76 7.02
CA ASP A 650 4.35 -50.20 8.11
C ASP A 650 4.72 -49.46 9.39
N HIS A 651 3.76 -48.78 9.98
CA HIS A 651 3.82 -48.35 11.38
C HIS A 651 2.47 -48.66 12.03
N THR A 652 2.35 -49.91 12.49
CA THR A 652 1.49 -50.31 13.61
C THR A 652 2.05 -49.67 14.88
N GLY A 653 1.29 -48.75 15.46
CA GLY A 653 1.61 -48.11 16.74
C GLY A 653 0.41 -47.32 17.23
N LYS A 654 -0.23 -47.80 18.30
CA LYS A 654 -1.46 -47.23 18.89
C LYS A 654 -1.29 -45.73 19.22
N PRO A 655 -2.30 -44.88 18.99
CA PRO A 655 -2.25 -43.48 19.37
C PRO A 655 -2.41 -43.31 20.88
N GLY A 656 -1.36 -42.82 21.54
CA GLY A 656 -1.42 -42.37 22.93
C GLY A 656 -2.28 -41.10 23.09
N TYR A 657 -3.03 -41.06 24.19
CA TYR A 657 -3.97 -40.03 24.61
C TYR A 657 -3.30 -38.64 24.69
N ARG A 658 -3.87 -37.65 23.99
CA ARG A 658 -3.51 -36.23 24.17
C ARG A 658 -4.56 -35.59 25.09
N PRO A 659 -4.20 -35.05 26.27
CA PRO A 659 -5.14 -34.28 27.05
C PRO A 659 -5.43 -32.95 26.33
N ALA A 660 -6.72 -32.66 26.19
CA ALA A 660 -7.24 -31.41 25.69
C ALA A 660 -6.94 -30.30 26.71
N CYS A 661 -6.16 -29.30 26.31
CA CYS A 661 -6.09 -28.02 27.03
C CYS A 661 -7.13 -27.09 26.39
N GLY A 662 -8.30 -26.99 27.03
CA GLY A 662 -9.28 -25.96 26.75
C GLY A 662 -8.79 -24.58 27.23
N PRO A 663 -9.28 -23.47 26.65
CA PRO A 663 -8.96 -22.14 27.11
C PRO A 663 -9.88 -21.80 28.29
N GLN A 664 -9.35 -21.87 29.51
CA GLN A 664 -10.00 -21.23 30.65
C GLN A 664 -9.60 -19.75 30.69
N LEU A 665 -10.61 -18.92 30.57
CA LEU A 665 -10.64 -17.51 30.91
C LEU A 665 -10.17 -17.32 32.35
N THR A 666 -9.21 -16.43 32.57
CA THR A 666 -9.12 -15.61 33.78
C THR A 666 -8.62 -14.23 33.38
N PHE A 667 -9.36 -13.23 33.85
CA PHE A 667 -9.10 -11.79 33.73
C PHE A 667 -7.71 -11.42 34.24
N TRP A 668 -7.01 -10.52 33.53
CA TRP A 668 -6.30 -9.30 34.00
C TRP A 668 -5.83 -8.49 32.78
#